data_AF-A0A0G3H5K7-F1
#
_entry.id   AF-A0A0G3H5K7-F1
#
_cell.length_a   1.000
_cell.length_b   1.000
_cell.length_c   1.000
_cell.angle_alpha   90.00
_cell.angle_beta   90.00
_cell.angle_gamma   90.00
#
_symmetry.space_group_name_H-M   'P 1'
#
loop_
_entity.id
_entity.type
_entity.pdbx_description
1 polymer ?
#
loop_
_entity_poly.entity_id
_entity_poly.type
_entity_poly.pdbx_seq_one_letter_code
_entity_poly.pdbx_strand_id
1 'polypeptide(L)'
;MIALRFSPHPTNAPLIAVAFRSPALSHPIVLLCPEPIVDSEVEALGMCGLSATGQSFCGFTSPRGLGFFERTLLHNPEHAHRARRLVARLRWARRQAIADPEKISAWAEKTAAKLRETAPKLCEFFLDEVARIFVGTRNFDHAQHFFSHAREAERGLCRTPDTIEVVRDFAALGLIDAATLSYEAHRDAGEMSPQDRCQFFGKLLLAQAHAGVSLYEEAFADLHHVSTQCGIDLGEVELDFVAAYLRTPAFRDTAAGPLESIAQLLPDVIARHPDSAEILLTVIPPKWQFVDYFHMLDKSGLWEVLRNDPDRLRRWFSTVVDCAGHTKFFSKTDKQCLEALLETGTALEGLTITIGVESPWSEDKYRFHPDFADVLCELGVRVRTRIEDPSAFTHFDLGAWEDNHHRDLSHLVACSDLEQQLLDSVTRCGRWRVFDALFDNPPTKALVARWIDRFNDQQRAAAGSFSTWIALDEELACFENLRQDPRLEAINPDACAGIMGADPAAELAEKIRRGTIAEYSWPTFEKIVGPHTLGKDQSVLGHFPEVFIEDDGHFYLINGTHERVFHTTENPEVYQVSLTDDDVFIIFEDRHTIASRSMWLSEGIPRPIYAEEFCYEGDYPLTIDGVPHLVTYPIAPGTPVSTFELGTHIGVGPVYVQSWEEDEDIVFVLLGTKTLTTAQFNAQLRAGTLPGVPLPEAAFGFLPGDAELDFSESFVVPATDTTEDSPLGVDAGLHYNFCFTSDSEPGKSWCITPLGAFCFTGKPFGVVPIPGHTDGDGDSPVWLIRKDSFGRTATLFDATTNTEFFPPYTGAGDFHALNSLPVSGFHHLRVRNEKVSSKMRSCTTGQAAEFLENPLAILDFAEGDETLAAAIAGMIPGTQWMSGANVKLPHLDSIPPPLRFLYEQLGPPPNSIENNSV
;
A
#
# COMPACT_ATOMS: atom_id res chain seq x y z
N MET A 1 11.56 33.91 -25.86
CA MET A 1 11.35 35.32 -25.46
C MET A 1 12.68 35.80 -24.91
N ILE A 2 13.21 36.94 -25.37
CA ILE A 2 14.50 37.46 -24.87
C ILE A 2 14.22 38.18 -23.56
N ALA A 3 14.85 37.73 -22.47
CA ALA A 3 14.73 38.39 -21.18
C ALA A 3 15.70 39.58 -21.14
N LEU A 4 15.16 40.80 -21.08
CA LEU A 4 15.95 42.02 -20.96
C LEU A 4 16.24 42.32 -19.49
N ARG A 5 17.52 42.52 -19.15
CA ARG A 5 17.99 42.88 -17.81
C ARG A 5 18.79 44.19 -17.89
N PHE A 6 18.55 45.10 -16.95
CA PHE A 6 19.23 46.40 -16.93
C PHE A 6 20.59 46.38 -16.22
N SER A 7 20.91 45.29 -15.51
CA SER A 7 22.16 45.14 -14.77
C SER A 7 22.88 43.83 -15.13
N PRO A 8 24.23 43.85 -15.19
CA PRO A 8 25.01 42.66 -15.52
C PRO A 8 24.95 41.64 -14.38
N HIS A 9 24.82 40.36 -14.73
CA HIS A 9 25.05 39.21 -13.86
C HIS A 9 26.27 38.47 -14.43
N PRO A 10 27.11 37.79 -13.62
CA PRO A 10 28.30 37.09 -14.11
C PRO A 10 28.07 36.11 -15.27
N THR A 11 26.83 35.61 -15.41
CA THR A 11 26.43 34.67 -16.46
C THR A 11 25.68 35.31 -17.63
N ASN A 12 25.50 36.64 -17.67
CA ASN A 12 24.75 37.33 -18.73
C ASN A 12 25.68 37.92 -19.80
N ALA A 13 25.19 37.99 -21.04
CA ALA A 13 25.85 38.68 -22.15
C ALA A 13 25.19 40.03 -22.46
N PRO A 14 25.93 41.03 -23.00
CA PRO A 14 25.35 42.26 -23.53
C PRO A 14 24.29 41.95 -24.60
N LEU A 15 23.14 42.62 -24.57
CA LEU A 15 22.09 42.53 -25.57
C LEU A 15 22.25 43.67 -26.56
N ILE A 16 22.38 43.33 -27.84
CA ILE A 16 22.58 44.28 -28.94
C ILE A 16 21.34 44.31 -29.83
N ALA A 17 20.85 45.51 -30.12
CA ALA A 17 19.90 45.77 -31.19
C ALA A 17 20.65 46.03 -32.49
N VAL A 18 20.44 45.20 -33.49
CA VAL A 18 21.00 45.35 -34.84
C VAL A 18 19.89 45.77 -35.80
N ALA A 19 20.05 46.90 -36.48
CA ALA A 19 19.07 47.44 -37.42
C ALA A 19 19.39 47.03 -38.87
N PHE A 20 18.41 46.46 -39.57
CA PHE A 20 18.53 45.97 -40.94
C PHE A 20 17.60 46.71 -41.91
N ARG A 21 18.02 46.84 -43.18
CA ARG A 21 17.20 47.33 -44.29
C ARG A 21 17.18 46.33 -45.45
N SER A 22 16.08 46.31 -46.19
CA SER A 22 15.96 45.55 -47.44
C SER A 22 15.11 46.34 -48.45
N PRO A 23 15.43 46.32 -49.75
CA PRO A 23 14.59 46.96 -50.78
C PRO A 23 13.14 46.44 -50.80
N ALA A 24 12.93 45.21 -50.30
CA ALA A 24 11.62 44.56 -50.25
C ALA A 24 10.74 44.98 -49.06
N LEU A 25 11.27 45.78 -48.12
CA LEU A 25 10.57 46.16 -46.89
C LEU A 25 10.52 47.69 -46.74
N SER A 26 9.35 48.22 -46.40
CA SER A 26 9.15 49.67 -46.24
C SER A 26 9.72 50.24 -44.92
N HIS A 27 9.99 49.39 -43.94
CA HIS A 27 10.46 49.77 -42.61
C HIS A 27 11.71 48.96 -42.20
N PRO A 28 12.63 49.54 -41.41
CA PRO A 28 13.78 48.81 -40.90
C PRO A 28 13.35 47.71 -39.91
N ILE A 29 14.02 46.57 -39.96
CA ILE A 29 13.84 45.48 -38.99
C ILE A 29 14.92 45.59 -37.92
N VAL A 30 14.56 45.41 -36.65
CA VAL A 30 15.52 45.37 -35.54
C VAL A 30 15.57 43.96 -34.97
N LEU A 31 16.76 43.37 -34.95
CA LEU A 31 17.03 42.11 -34.26
C LEU A 31 17.66 42.41 -32.89
N LEU A 32 17.09 41.85 -31.83
CA LEU A 32 17.72 41.83 -30.51
C LEU A 32 18.46 40.49 -30.37
N CYS A 33 19.77 40.52 -30.14
CA CYS A 33 20.58 39.31 -29.92
C CYS A 33 21.73 39.54 -28.93
N PRO A 34 22.17 38.51 -28.18
CA PRO A 34 23.39 38.60 -27.38
C PRO A 34 24.60 38.98 -28.23
N GLU A 35 25.46 39.86 -27.72
CA GLU A 35 26.67 40.35 -28.39
C GLU A 35 27.55 39.23 -28.97
N PRO A 36 27.81 38.10 -28.28
CA PRO A 36 28.67 37.04 -28.81
C PRO A 36 28.18 36.38 -30.12
N ILE A 37 26.91 36.58 -30.50
CA ILE A 37 26.33 35.99 -31.73
C ILE A 37 25.96 37.03 -32.79
N VAL A 38 26.23 38.32 -32.53
CA VAL A 38 25.84 39.43 -33.43
C VAL A 38 26.43 39.26 -34.83
N ASP A 39 27.71 38.95 -34.94
CA ASP A 39 28.38 38.84 -36.24
C ASP A 39 27.80 37.69 -37.07
N SER A 40 27.53 36.55 -36.44
CA SER A 40 26.89 35.39 -37.09
C SER A 40 25.46 35.71 -37.55
N GLU A 41 24.68 36.44 -36.75
CA GLU A 41 23.31 36.88 -37.10
C GLU A 41 23.29 37.92 -38.23
N VAL A 42 24.27 38.84 -38.24
CA VAL A 42 24.44 39.84 -39.30
C VAL A 42 24.77 39.15 -40.62
N GLU A 43 25.70 38.20 -40.63
CA GLU A 43 26.06 37.43 -41.80
C GLU A 43 24.87 36.61 -42.32
N ALA A 44 24.15 35.93 -41.42
CA ALA A 44 22.98 35.13 -41.73
C ALA A 44 21.84 35.93 -42.41
N LEU A 45 21.51 37.10 -41.85
CA LEU A 45 20.50 37.99 -42.42
C LEU A 45 20.99 38.68 -43.70
N GLY A 46 22.30 38.90 -43.81
CA GLY A 46 22.99 39.31 -45.04
C GLY A 46 22.65 38.43 -46.24
N MET A 47 22.79 37.12 -46.06
CA MET A 47 22.45 36.11 -47.08
C MET A 47 20.96 36.07 -47.45
N CYS A 48 20.09 36.63 -46.59
CA CYS A 48 18.66 36.76 -46.85
C CYS A 48 18.27 38.08 -47.55
N GLY A 49 19.25 38.90 -47.96
CA GLY A 49 19.01 40.17 -48.65
C GLY A 49 18.71 41.35 -47.72
N LEU A 50 19.13 41.25 -46.46
CA LEU A 50 19.09 42.36 -45.49
C LEU A 50 20.50 42.92 -45.29
N SER A 51 20.63 44.25 -45.26
CA SER A 51 21.91 44.91 -44.93
C SER A 51 21.83 45.55 -43.56
N ALA A 52 22.79 45.22 -42.69
CA ALA A 52 22.92 45.86 -41.38
C ALA A 52 23.30 47.34 -41.54
N THR A 53 22.70 48.20 -40.71
CA THR A 53 22.80 49.67 -40.81
C THR A 53 23.24 50.34 -39.51
N GLY A 54 23.23 49.61 -38.39
CA GLY A 54 23.70 50.09 -37.09
C GLY A 54 23.47 49.07 -35.97
N GLN A 55 24.23 49.20 -34.89
CA GLN A 55 24.14 48.38 -33.69
C GLN A 55 24.05 49.28 -32.46
N SER A 56 23.20 48.93 -31.49
CA SER A 56 23.02 49.67 -30.24
C SER A 56 22.93 48.72 -29.05
N PHE A 57 23.63 49.02 -27.96
CA PHE A 57 23.48 48.30 -26.70
C PHE A 57 22.11 48.55 -26.07
N CYS A 58 21.45 47.49 -25.60
CA CYS A 58 20.08 47.56 -25.06
C CYS A 58 19.94 47.05 -23.63
N GLY A 59 21.00 46.53 -23.02
CA GLY A 59 20.98 45.92 -21.69
C GLY A 59 21.71 44.57 -21.70
N PHE A 60 21.32 43.66 -20.83
CA PHE A 60 21.90 42.33 -20.71
C PHE A 60 20.84 41.26 -20.89
N THR A 61 21.24 40.09 -21.38
CA THR A 61 20.35 38.93 -21.50
C THR A 61 21.11 37.65 -21.18
N SER A 62 20.38 36.55 -20.97
CA SER A 62 21.03 35.24 -20.85
C SER A 62 21.76 34.92 -22.15
N PRO A 63 22.99 34.40 -22.09
CA PRO A 63 23.69 33.92 -23.28
C PRO A 63 22.80 32.88 -23.95
N ARG A 64 22.74 32.97 -25.29
CA ARG A 64 21.98 32.02 -26.10
C ARG A 64 22.96 31.41 -27.07
N GLY A 65 23.09 30.07 -27.03
CA GLY A 65 23.82 29.34 -28.06
C GLY A 65 23.16 29.52 -29.43
N LEU A 66 23.97 29.43 -30.49
CA LEU A 66 23.46 29.49 -31.86
C LEU A 66 22.33 28.46 -32.06
N GLY A 67 21.24 28.89 -32.72
CA GLY A 67 20.12 28.01 -33.06
C GLY A 67 20.40 27.18 -34.30
N PHE A 68 19.47 26.28 -34.65
CA PHE A 68 19.57 25.42 -35.83
C PHE A 68 19.99 26.15 -37.13
N PHE A 69 19.37 27.30 -37.42
CA PHE A 69 19.57 27.97 -38.71
C PHE A 69 20.90 28.73 -38.73
N GLU A 70 21.22 29.39 -37.62
CA GLU A 70 22.46 30.15 -37.44
C GLU A 70 23.68 29.21 -37.49
N ARG A 71 23.62 28.06 -36.82
CA ARG A 71 24.65 27.00 -36.90
C ARG A 71 24.80 26.45 -38.32
N THR A 72 23.68 26.26 -39.03
CA THR A 72 23.73 25.79 -40.42
C THR A 72 24.44 26.80 -41.32
N LEU A 73 24.13 28.09 -41.18
CA LEU A 73 24.74 29.12 -42.02
C LEU A 73 26.23 29.28 -41.77
N LEU A 74 26.65 29.20 -40.51
CA LEU A 74 28.05 29.33 -40.13
C LEU A 74 28.90 28.15 -40.62
N HIS A 75 28.39 26.92 -40.47
CA HIS A 75 29.20 25.71 -40.70
C HIS A 75 28.89 24.96 -41.99
N ASN A 76 27.70 25.12 -42.58
CA ASN A 76 27.23 24.38 -43.77
C ASN A 76 26.30 25.25 -44.66
N PRO A 77 26.79 26.40 -45.17
CA PRO A 77 25.98 27.38 -45.90
C PRO A 77 25.33 26.82 -47.17
N GLU A 78 25.91 25.81 -47.81
CA GLU A 78 25.33 25.10 -48.97
C GLU A 78 23.99 24.42 -48.66
N HIS A 79 23.70 24.17 -47.39
CA HIS A 79 22.44 23.60 -46.92
C HIS A 79 21.44 24.64 -46.37
N ALA A 80 21.76 25.93 -46.43
CA ALA A 80 20.92 27.03 -45.93
C ALA A 80 19.48 26.99 -46.48
N HIS A 81 19.31 26.74 -47.78
CA HIS A 81 17.99 26.65 -48.41
C HIS A 81 17.16 25.46 -47.87
N ARG A 82 17.81 24.35 -47.51
CA ARG A 82 17.14 23.18 -46.91
C ARG A 82 16.78 23.48 -45.45
N ALA A 83 17.69 24.07 -44.67
CA ALA A 83 17.44 24.48 -43.29
C ALA A 83 16.31 25.51 -43.17
N ARG A 84 16.27 26.51 -44.06
CA ARG A 84 15.19 27.52 -44.09
C ARG A 84 13.79 26.90 -44.19
N ARG A 85 13.63 25.79 -44.91
CA ARG A 85 12.34 25.06 -45.01
C ARG A 85 11.95 24.38 -43.71
N LEU A 86 12.92 23.95 -42.90
CA LEU A 86 12.70 23.29 -41.60
C LEU A 86 12.39 24.28 -40.48
N VAL A 87 12.88 25.53 -40.55
CA VAL A 87 12.63 26.57 -39.52
C VAL A 87 11.14 26.77 -39.25
N ALA A 88 10.30 26.85 -40.30
CA ALA A 88 8.86 27.01 -40.12
C ALA A 88 8.22 25.80 -39.41
N ARG A 89 8.74 24.60 -39.68
CA ARG A 89 8.26 23.35 -39.10
C ARG A 89 8.72 23.19 -37.64
N LEU A 90 9.95 23.57 -37.31
CA LEU A 90 10.44 23.65 -35.93
C LEU A 90 9.64 24.65 -35.09
N ARG A 91 9.24 25.81 -35.66
CA ARG A 91 8.34 26.76 -34.98
C ARG A 91 6.95 26.18 -34.74
N TRP A 92 6.43 25.40 -35.68
CA TRP A 92 5.19 24.65 -35.49
C TRP A 92 5.33 23.61 -34.38
N ALA A 93 6.40 22.80 -34.42
CA ALA A 93 6.69 21.78 -33.42
C ALA A 93 6.76 22.38 -32.00
N ARG A 94 7.47 23.51 -31.84
CA ARG A 94 7.55 24.23 -30.56
C ARG A 94 6.19 24.65 -29.98
N ARG A 95 5.20 24.95 -30.82
CA ARG A 95 3.85 25.31 -30.36
C ARG A 95 2.96 24.10 -30.05
N GLN A 96 3.36 22.91 -30.50
CA GLN A 96 2.54 21.70 -30.40
C GLN A 96 3.12 20.69 -29.42
N ALA A 97 4.39 20.80 -29.05
CA ALA A 97 5.08 19.86 -28.19
C ALA A 97 4.43 19.64 -26.81
N ILE A 98 3.65 20.59 -26.28
CA ILE A 98 2.85 20.38 -25.05
C ILE A 98 1.57 19.58 -25.32
N ALA A 99 0.87 19.89 -26.42
CA ALA A 99 -0.44 19.32 -26.71
C ALA A 99 -0.36 17.93 -27.36
N ASP A 100 0.71 17.65 -28.10
CA ASP A 100 0.85 16.42 -28.90
C ASP A 100 2.34 16.05 -29.07
N PRO A 101 3.04 15.65 -27.99
CA PRO A 101 4.47 15.35 -28.00
C PRO A 101 4.83 14.19 -28.95
N GLU A 102 4.01 13.14 -28.97
CA GLU A 102 4.21 11.94 -29.82
C GLU A 102 4.22 12.27 -31.31
N LYS A 103 3.30 13.13 -31.75
CA LYS A 103 3.28 13.60 -33.15
C LYS A 103 4.51 14.41 -33.51
N ILE A 104 5.06 15.17 -32.58
CA ILE A 104 6.31 15.91 -32.81
C ILE A 104 7.48 14.94 -32.88
N SER A 105 7.52 13.95 -31.98
CA SER A 105 8.52 12.89 -31.98
C SER A 105 8.55 12.15 -33.32
N ALA A 106 7.42 11.58 -33.75
CA ALA A 106 7.30 10.85 -35.02
C ALA A 106 7.67 11.70 -36.25
N TRP A 107 7.32 13.00 -36.25
CA TRP A 107 7.73 13.92 -37.31
C TRP A 107 9.25 14.15 -37.32
N ALA A 108 9.84 14.36 -36.15
CA ALA A 108 11.26 14.61 -36.00
C ALA A 108 12.08 13.39 -36.44
N GLU A 109 11.72 12.18 -36.00
CA GLU A 109 12.38 10.93 -36.41
C GLU A 109 12.35 10.71 -37.92
N LYS A 110 11.17 10.87 -38.53
CA LYS A 110 11.02 10.75 -39.99
C LYS A 110 11.84 11.78 -40.76
N THR A 111 12.00 12.97 -40.20
CA THR A 111 12.80 14.05 -40.80
C THR A 111 14.29 13.75 -40.63
N ALA A 112 14.70 13.33 -39.44
CA ALA A 112 16.06 12.96 -39.10
C ALA A 112 16.59 11.80 -39.96
N ALA A 113 15.79 10.75 -40.18
CA ALA A 113 16.16 9.63 -41.05
C ALA A 113 16.56 10.10 -42.46
N LYS A 114 15.79 11.03 -43.04
CA LYS A 114 16.09 11.61 -44.37
C LYS A 114 17.33 12.51 -44.36
N LEU A 115 17.50 13.30 -43.31
CA LEU A 115 18.65 14.19 -43.18
C LEU A 115 19.94 13.40 -42.94
N ARG A 116 19.88 12.29 -42.21
CA ARG A 116 21.04 11.44 -41.91
C ARG A 116 21.70 10.90 -43.17
N GLU A 117 20.93 10.56 -44.21
CA GLU A 117 21.46 10.11 -45.50
C GLU A 117 21.97 11.26 -46.39
N THR A 118 21.34 12.44 -46.32
CA THR A 118 21.48 13.48 -47.36
C THR A 118 22.20 14.75 -46.91
N ALA A 119 22.34 14.97 -45.61
CA ALA A 119 23.04 16.10 -44.99
C ALA A 119 23.30 15.78 -43.49
N PRO A 120 24.27 14.90 -43.16
CA PRO A 120 24.50 14.42 -41.79
C PRO A 120 24.73 15.54 -40.76
N LYS A 121 25.56 16.55 -41.09
CA LYS A 121 25.83 17.69 -40.18
C LYS A 121 24.59 18.56 -39.93
N LEU A 122 23.71 18.68 -40.93
CA LEU A 122 22.41 19.35 -40.76
C LEU A 122 21.45 18.53 -39.88
N CYS A 123 21.55 17.19 -39.93
CA CYS A 123 20.76 16.28 -39.10
C CYS A 123 21.09 16.48 -37.61
N GLU A 124 22.38 16.55 -37.27
CA GLU A 124 22.86 16.87 -35.91
C GLU A 124 22.23 18.18 -35.39
N PHE A 125 22.39 19.27 -36.13
CA PHE A 125 21.86 20.58 -35.71
C PHE A 125 20.33 20.57 -35.57
N PHE A 126 19.64 19.84 -36.45
CA PHE A 126 18.20 19.69 -36.41
C PHE A 126 17.74 18.97 -35.15
N LEU A 127 18.38 17.85 -34.82
CA LEU A 127 18.07 17.03 -33.65
C LEU A 127 18.37 17.78 -32.34
N ASP A 128 19.48 18.52 -32.27
CA ASP A 128 19.79 19.40 -31.12
C ASP A 128 18.68 20.44 -30.87
N GLU A 129 18.11 21.03 -31.93
CA GLU A 129 17.03 22.01 -31.80
C GLU A 129 15.69 21.36 -31.43
N VAL A 130 15.41 20.14 -31.90
CA VAL A 130 14.25 19.36 -31.45
C VAL A 130 14.37 19.02 -29.97
N ALA A 131 15.55 18.59 -29.52
CA ALA A 131 15.82 18.32 -28.11
C ALA A 131 15.60 19.59 -27.25
N ARG A 132 16.11 20.75 -27.69
CA ARG A 132 15.87 22.05 -27.02
C ARG A 132 14.39 22.46 -26.98
N ILE A 133 13.59 22.06 -27.97
CA ILE A 133 12.13 22.27 -27.94
C ILE A 133 11.52 21.51 -26.76
N PHE A 134 11.86 20.24 -26.59
CA PHE A 134 11.33 19.40 -25.51
C PHE A 134 11.86 19.79 -24.12
N VAL A 135 13.11 20.28 -24.02
CA VAL A 135 13.61 20.97 -22.81
C VAL A 135 12.70 22.16 -22.46
N GLY A 136 12.36 22.97 -23.46
CA GLY A 136 11.49 24.13 -23.28
C GLY A 136 10.06 23.79 -22.82
N THR A 137 9.61 22.54 -23.00
CA THR A 137 8.31 22.04 -22.53
C THR A 137 8.43 21.12 -21.32
N ARG A 138 9.63 20.98 -20.72
CA ARG A 138 9.92 20.09 -19.59
C ARG A 138 9.58 18.60 -19.86
N ASN A 139 9.65 18.18 -21.11
CA ASN A 139 9.55 16.75 -21.48
C ASN A 139 10.97 16.20 -21.64
N PHE A 140 11.55 15.75 -20.52
CA PHE A 140 12.97 15.42 -20.44
C PHE A 140 13.33 14.09 -21.11
N ASP A 141 12.42 13.12 -21.15
CA ASP A 141 12.64 11.84 -21.83
C ASP A 141 12.84 12.04 -23.34
N HIS A 142 11.95 12.80 -23.98
CA HIS A 142 12.09 13.14 -25.39
C HIS A 142 13.31 14.03 -25.65
N ALA A 143 13.63 14.95 -24.72
CA ALA A 143 14.79 15.79 -24.85
C ALA A 143 16.09 14.97 -24.84
N GLN A 144 16.23 14.02 -23.92
CA GLN A 144 17.36 13.09 -23.83
C GLN A 144 17.42 12.22 -25.10
N HIS A 145 16.30 11.60 -25.51
CA HIS A 145 16.21 10.80 -26.73
C HIS A 145 16.75 11.53 -27.98
N PHE A 146 16.22 12.72 -28.27
CA PHE A 146 16.64 13.48 -29.46
C PHE A 146 18.07 14.02 -29.34
N PHE A 147 18.54 14.32 -28.12
CA PHE A 147 19.94 14.72 -27.90
C PHE A 147 20.89 13.56 -28.18
N SER A 148 20.61 12.35 -27.68
CA SER A 148 21.41 11.15 -27.96
C SER A 148 21.45 10.85 -29.46
N HIS A 149 20.31 10.94 -30.15
CA HIS A 149 20.26 10.81 -31.61
C HIS A 149 21.05 11.90 -32.35
N ALA A 150 21.13 13.13 -31.81
CA ALA A 150 21.98 14.19 -32.37
C ALA A 150 23.46 13.82 -32.26
N ARG A 151 23.88 13.29 -31.10
CA ARG A 151 25.25 12.83 -30.85
C ARG A 151 25.63 11.62 -31.70
N GLU A 152 24.68 10.71 -31.97
CA GLU A 152 24.86 9.65 -32.98
C GLU A 152 25.12 10.22 -34.38
N ALA A 153 24.34 11.21 -34.80
CA ALA A 153 24.48 11.84 -36.11
C ALA A 153 25.78 12.64 -36.23
N GLU A 154 26.32 13.14 -35.12
CA GLU A 154 27.63 13.80 -35.03
C GLU A 154 28.81 12.81 -35.19
N ARG A 155 28.62 11.50 -34.94
CA ARG A 155 29.72 10.52 -34.97
C ARG A 155 30.46 10.54 -36.31
N GLY A 156 31.79 10.67 -36.23
CA GLY A 156 32.66 10.77 -37.42
C GLY A 156 32.65 12.14 -38.13
N LEU A 157 31.92 13.14 -37.62
CA LEU A 157 31.96 14.52 -38.11
C LEU A 157 32.88 15.39 -37.26
N CYS A 158 33.41 16.47 -37.86
CA CYS A 158 34.13 17.50 -37.11
C CYS A 158 33.19 18.20 -36.13
N ARG A 159 33.61 18.27 -34.86
CA ARG A 159 32.86 18.94 -33.79
C ARG A 159 33.10 20.44 -33.86
N THR A 160 32.04 21.22 -33.72
CA THR A 160 32.11 22.69 -33.74
C THR A 160 32.10 23.24 -32.31
N PRO A 161 32.65 24.44 -32.05
CA PRO A 161 32.65 25.04 -30.71
C PRO A 161 31.25 25.19 -30.10
N ASP A 162 30.25 25.58 -30.89
CA ASP A 162 28.84 25.68 -30.48
C ASP A 162 28.23 24.31 -30.11
N THR A 163 28.73 23.22 -30.67
CA THR A 163 28.31 21.86 -30.29
C THR A 163 28.84 21.48 -28.90
N ILE A 164 30.05 21.90 -28.55
CA ILE A 164 30.60 21.73 -27.19
C ILE A 164 29.71 22.45 -26.16
N GLU A 165 29.27 23.66 -26.48
CA GLU A 165 28.33 24.40 -25.62
C GLU A 165 26.97 23.70 -25.50
N VAL A 166 26.43 23.15 -26.59
CA VAL A 166 25.19 22.35 -26.53
C VAL A 166 25.35 21.14 -25.61
N VAL A 167 26.49 20.44 -25.66
CA VAL A 167 26.76 19.32 -24.75
C VAL A 167 26.80 19.78 -23.29
N ARG A 168 27.46 20.92 -23.00
CA ARG A 168 27.49 21.50 -21.65
C ARG A 168 26.10 21.88 -21.16
N ASP A 169 25.28 22.50 -22.02
CA ASP A 169 23.90 22.88 -21.69
C ASP A 169 23.07 21.67 -21.28
N PHE A 170 23.16 20.55 -22.02
CA PHE A 170 22.41 19.33 -21.72
C PHE A 170 22.95 18.59 -20.49
N ALA A 171 24.28 18.61 -20.26
CA ALA A 171 24.86 18.06 -19.04
C ALA A 171 24.39 18.82 -17.79
N ALA A 172 24.32 20.15 -17.86
CA ALA A 172 23.83 21.00 -16.76
C ALA A 172 22.33 20.79 -16.45
N LEU A 173 21.59 20.14 -17.35
CA LEU A 173 20.20 19.75 -17.17
C LEU A 173 20.03 18.28 -16.76
N GLY A 174 21.10 17.50 -16.67
CA GLY A 174 21.02 16.06 -16.38
C GLY A 174 20.47 15.22 -17.55
N LEU A 175 20.61 15.68 -18.79
CA LEU A 175 19.95 15.09 -19.96
C LEU A 175 20.88 14.33 -20.92
N ILE A 176 22.06 13.91 -20.45
CA ILE A 176 22.97 13.07 -21.24
C ILE A 176 22.89 11.63 -20.73
N ASP A 177 22.63 10.68 -21.63
CA ASP A 177 22.63 9.26 -21.26
C ASP A 177 24.05 8.68 -21.09
N ALA A 178 24.14 7.52 -20.46
CA ALA A 178 25.41 6.84 -20.19
C ALA A 178 26.19 6.51 -21.47
N ALA A 179 25.50 6.08 -22.53
CA ALA A 179 26.13 5.72 -23.81
C ALA A 179 26.78 6.93 -24.50
N THR A 180 26.13 8.10 -24.41
CA THR A 180 26.66 9.36 -24.91
C THR A 180 27.83 9.82 -24.07
N LEU A 181 27.74 9.79 -22.73
CA LEU A 181 28.88 10.12 -21.86
C LEU A 181 30.10 9.23 -22.13
N SER A 182 29.92 7.92 -22.27
CA SER A 182 31.04 7.01 -22.54
C SER A 182 31.64 7.24 -23.93
N TYR A 183 30.82 7.55 -24.93
CA TYR A 183 31.32 8.01 -26.23
C TYR A 183 32.09 9.35 -26.09
N GLU A 184 31.60 10.28 -25.28
CA GLU A 184 32.28 11.54 -24.98
C GLU A 184 33.60 11.34 -24.25
N ALA A 185 33.82 10.24 -23.53
CA ALA A 185 35.11 9.89 -22.96
C ALA A 185 36.10 9.41 -24.03
N HIS A 186 35.63 8.54 -24.93
CA HIS A 186 36.47 7.89 -25.95
C HIS A 186 36.73 8.72 -27.22
N ARG A 187 36.06 9.87 -27.35
CA ARG A 187 36.22 10.75 -28.50
C ARG A 187 37.63 11.36 -28.56
N ASP A 188 38.17 11.52 -29.78
CA ASP A 188 39.42 12.24 -30.03
C ASP A 188 39.36 13.68 -29.48
N ALA A 189 40.45 14.12 -28.85
CA ALA A 189 40.56 15.45 -28.21
C ALA A 189 40.49 16.60 -29.23
N GLY A 190 40.73 16.32 -30.52
CA GLY A 190 40.71 17.34 -31.57
C GLY A 190 41.74 18.44 -31.30
N GLU A 191 41.30 19.70 -31.23
CA GLU A 191 42.16 20.85 -30.93
C GLU A 191 42.29 21.15 -29.43
N MET A 192 41.60 20.41 -28.55
CA MET A 192 41.68 20.64 -27.10
C MET A 192 43.05 20.19 -26.58
N SER A 193 43.62 20.96 -25.64
CA SER A 193 44.80 20.50 -24.93
C SER A 193 44.47 19.25 -24.09
N PRO A 194 45.45 18.37 -23.80
CA PRO A 194 45.22 17.22 -22.94
C PRO A 194 44.59 17.58 -21.58
N GLN A 195 45.02 18.71 -20.99
CA GLN A 195 44.46 19.22 -19.74
C GLN A 195 43.00 19.65 -19.88
N ASP A 196 42.68 20.40 -20.93
CA ASP A 196 41.31 20.86 -21.18
C ASP A 196 40.37 19.69 -21.47
N ARG A 197 40.88 18.61 -22.09
CA ARG A 197 40.12 17.40 -22.39
C ARG A 197 39.69 16.66 -21.13
N CYS A 198 40.63 16.43 -20.20
CA CYS A 198 40.31 15.80 -18.90
C CYS A 198 39.37 16.66 -18.08
N GLN A 199 39.63 17.97 -17.98
CA GLN A 199 38.76 18.88 -17.24
C GLN A 199 37.37 18.98 -17.87
N PHE A 200 37.27 18.93 -19.19
CA PHE A 200 35.99 18.95 -19.88
C PHE A 200 35.13 17.76 -19.49
N PHE A 201 35.67 16.54 -19.57
CA PHE A 201 34.92 15.32 -19.25
C PHE A 201 34.48 15.30 -17.77
N GLY A 202 35.39 15.57 -16.84
CA GLY A 202 35.04 15.65 -15.41
C GLY A 202 33.97 16.70 -15.10
N LYS A 203 34.00 17.87 -15.78
CA LYS A 203 32.96 18.89 -15.65
C LYS A 203 31.60 18.45 -16.20
N LEU A 204 31.54 17.61 -17.23
CA LEU A 204 30.27 17.06 -17.71
C LEU A 204 29.62 16.15 -16.67
N LEU A 205 30.41 15.25 -16.07
CA LEU A 205 29.93 14.37 -15.01
C LEU A 205 29.46 15.17 -13.79
N LEU A 206 30.23 16.17 -13.35
CA LEU A 206 29.83 17.04 -12.24
C LEU A 206 28.59 17.87 -12.56
N ALA A 207 28.41 18.33 -13.81
CA ALA A 207 27.22 19.06 -14.21
C ALA A 207 25.96 18.20 -14.13
N GLN A 208 26.03 16.94 -14.59
CA GLN A 208 24.94 15.97 -14.43
C GLN A 208 24.64 15.69 -12.96
N ALA A 209 25.69 15.51 -12.15
CA ALA A 209 25.57 15.27 -10.72
C ALA A 209 24.93 16.45 -9.96
N HIS A 210 25.26 17.70 -10.35
CA HIS A 210 24.60 18.89 -9.83
C HIS A 210 23.12 18.99 -10.22
N ALA A 211 22.73 18.39 -11.36
CA ALA A 211 21.33 18.26 -11.77
C ALA A 211 20.59 17.09 -11.08
N GLY A 212 21.26 16.33 -10.20
CA GLY A 212 20.69 15.21 -9.47
C GLY A 212 20.82 13.85 -10.17
N VAL A 213 21.61 13.75 -11.25
CA VAL A 213 21.83 12.49 -11.98
C VAL A 213 23.06 11.77 -11.43
N SER A 214 22.87 10.54 -10.95
CA SER A 214 23.96 9.65 -10.49
C SER A 214 25.00 9.38 -11.58
N LEU A 215 26.22 9.06 -11.16
CA LEU A 215 27.21 8.46 -12.06
C LEU A 215 26.68 7.16 -12.65
N TYR A 216 27.02 6.91 -13.91
CA TYR A 216 26.81 5.64 -14.59
C TYR A 216 27.94 4.67 -14.27
N GLU A 217 27.72 3.37 -14.50
CA GLU A 217 28.60 2.28 -14.07
C GLU A 217 30.07 2.47 -14.49
N GLU A 218 30.30 2.82 -15.76
CA GLU A 218 31.65 2.94 -16.34
C GLU A 218 32.30 4.32 -16.13
N ALA A 219 31.71 5.23 -15.34
CA ALA A 219 32.18 6.62 -15.22
C ALA A 219 33.64 6.73 -14.77
N PHE A 220 34.08 5.89 -13.82
CA PHE A 220 35.47 5.87 -13.36
C PHE A 220 36.42 5.25 -14.39
N ALA A 221 36.01 4.17 -15.06
CA ALA A 221 36.80 3.57 -16.14
C ALA A 221 37.02 4.57 -17.30
N ASP A 222 35.99 5.33 -17.64
CA ASP A 222 36.03 6.38 -18.65
C ASP A 222 36.87 7.59 -18.22
N LEU A 223 36.78 8.01 -16.94
CA LEU A 223 37.62 9.07 -16.40
C LEU A 223 39.11 8.67 -16.40
N HIS A 224 39.40 7.42 -16.04
CA HIS A 224 40.73 6.83 -16.09
C HIS A 224 41.26 6.76 -17.52
N HIS A 225 40.42 6.35 -18.47
CA HIS A 225 40.75 6.30 -19.89
C HIS A 225 41.16 7.68 -20.42
N VAL A 226 40.35 8.71 -20.19
CA VAL A 226 40.61 10.08 -20.64
C VAL A 226 41.90 10.62 -20.03
N SER A 227 42.10 10.40 -18.73
CA SER A 227 43.30 10.84 -18.00
C SER A 227 44.57 10.19 -18.54
N THR A 228 44.52 8.88 -18.84
CA THR A 228 45.63 8.13 -19.42
C THR A 228 45.99 8.64 -20.81
N GLN A 229 44.99 8.89 -21.67
CA GLN A 229 45.23 9.45 -23.00
C GLN A 229 45.88 10.83 -22.96
N CYS A 230 45.59 11.61 -21.92
CA CYS A 230 46.11 12.96 -21.77
C CYS A 230 47.49 13.04 -21.10
N GLY A 231 48.01 11.91 -20.58
CA GLY A 231 49.31 11.86 -19.90
C GLY A 231 49.34 12.64 -18.58
N ILE A 232 48.19 12.78 -17.92
CA ILE A 232 48.04 13.46 -16.63
C ILE A 232 48.13 12.43 -15.51
N ASP A 233 48.63 12.82 -14.34
CA ASP A 233 48.64 11.96 -13.16
C ASP A 233 47.20 11.56 -12.79
N LEU A 234 46.93 10.27 -12.91
CA LEU A 234 45.63 9.65 -12.73
C LEU A 234 45.09 9.87 -11.31
N GLY A 235 45.99 9.81 -10.32
CA GLY A 235 45.61 9.96 -8.91
C GLY A 235 45.09 11.36 -8.61
N GLU A 236 45.73 12.42 -9.12
CA GLU A 236 45.32 13.78 -8.74
C GLU A 236 43.95 14.18 -9.29
N VAL A 237 43.65 13.79 -10.54
CA VAL A 237 42.39 14.13 -11.21
C VAL A 237 41.22 13.39 -10.59
N GLU A 238 41.38 12.09 -10.30
CA GLU A 238 40.34 11.27 -9.68
C GLU A 238 40.02 11.73 -8.26
N LEU A 239 41.05 12.09 -7.46
CA LEU A 239 40.84 12.58 -6.10
C LEU A 239 40.10 13.93 -6.07
N ASP A 240 40.51 14.87 -6.91
CA ASP A 240 39.86 16.19 -7.01
C ASP A 240 38.41 16.06 -7.56
N PHE A 241 38.18 15.12 -8.48
CA PHE A 241 36.85 14.80 -9.00
C PHE A 241 35.94 14.22 -7.91
N VAL A 242 36.40 13.20 -7.16
CA VAL A 242 35.60 12.60 -6.09
C VAL A 242 35.28 13.63 -5.02
N ALA A 243 36.24 14.46 -4.59
CA ALA A 243 36.00 15.53 -3.63
C ALA A 243 34.92 16.52 -4.09
N ALA A 244 34.88 16.84 -5.39
CA ALA A 244 33.83 17.66 -5.98
C ALA A 244 32.49 16.92 -6.08
N TYR A 245 32.49 15.64 -6.46
CA TYR A 245 31.30 14.81 -6.62
C TYR A 245 30.55 14.58 -5.30
N LEU A 246 31.27 14.37 -4.19
CA LEU A 246 30.68 14.21 -2.86
C LEU A 246 29.80 15.41 -2.46
N ARG A 247 30.09 16.61 -2.98
CA ARG A 247 29.33 17.85 -2.70
C ARG A 247 28.07 18.00 -3.55
N THR A 248 27.78 17.06 -4.44
CA THR A 248 26.62 17.11 -5.34
C THR A 248 25.42 16.39 -4.74
N PRO A 249 24.18 16.79 -5.08
CA PRO A 249 22.98 16.10 -4.60
C PRO A 249 22.92 14.63 -5.06
N ALA A 250 23.53 14.31 -6.21
CA ALA A 250 23.53 12.96 -6.78
C ALA A 250 24.33 11.94 -5.96
N PHE A 251 25.24 12.37 -5.06
CA PHE A 251 26.07 11.44 -4.29
C PHE A 251 25.24 10.46 -3.45
N ARG A 252 24.12 10.92 -2.87
CA ARG A 252 23.22 10.08 -2.07
C ARG A 252 22.72 8.87 -2.87
N ASP A 253 22.35 9.07 -4.13
CA ASP A 253 21.65 8.05 -4.93
C ASP A 253 22.58 7.21 -5.81
N THR A 254 23.90 7.39 -5.65
CA THR A 254 24.97 6.73 -6.42
C THR A 254 24.79 5.22 -6.45
N ALA A 255 24.90 4.62 -7.63
CA ALA A 255 24.83 3.16 -7.81
C ALA A 255 26.01 2.42 -7.15
N ALA A 256 25.84 1.12 -6.89
CA ALA A 256 26.80 0.30 -6.15
C ALA A 256 28.22 0.27 -6.75
N GLY A 257 28.36 0.09 -8.08
CA GLY A 257 29.68 0.02 -8.73
C GLY A 257 30.49 1.32 -8.59
N PRO A 258 29.95 2.50 -8.96
CA PRO A 258 30.63 3.77 -8.73
C PRO A 258 30.89 4.06 -7.24
N LEU A 259 30.00 3.63 -6.34
CA LEU A 259 30.23 3.75 -4.89
C LEU A 259 31.43 2.92 -4.41
N GLU A 260 31.63 1.71 -4.93
CA GLU A 260 32.81 0.89 -4.63
C GLU A 260 34.11 1.58 -5.10
N SER A 261 34.08 2.17 -6.30
CA SER A 261 35.21 2.93 -6.84
C SER A 261 35.53 4.15 -5.97
N ILE A 262 34.51 4.90 -5.55
CA ILE A 262 34.66 6.01 -4.59
C ILE A 262 35.30 5.51 -3.29
N ALA A 263 34.75 4.44 -2.70
CA ALA A 263 35.20 3.92 -1.40
C ALA A 263 36.70 3.56 -1.38
N GLN A 264 37.26 3.09 -2.50
CA GLN A 264 38.69 2.78 -2.62
C GLN A 264 39.58 4.02 -2.60
N LEU A 265 39.09 5.15 -3.11
CA LEU A 265 39.83 6.42 -3.20
C LEU A 265 39.67 7.31 -1.95
N LEU A 266 38.63 7.06 -1.13
CA LEU A 266 38.26 7.94 -0.02
C LEU A 266 39.37 8.25 1.00
N PRO A 267 40.24 7.31 1.43
CA PRO A 267 41.33 7.62 2.35
C PRO A 267 42.27 8.72 1.81
N ASP A 268 42.64 8.64 0.54
CA ASP A 268 43.50 9.63 -0.12
C ASP A 268 42.75 10.94 -0.40
N VAL A 269 41.44 10.87 -0.71
CA VAL A 269 40.58 12.05 -0.87
C VAL A 269 40.51 12.85 0.43
N ILE A 270 40.34 12.19 1.58
CA ILE A 270 40.27 12.85 2.89
C ILE A 270 41.63 13.44 3.28
N ALA A 271 42.72 12.73 3.00
CA ALA A 271 44.06 13.24 3.24
C ALA A 271 44.37 14.53 2.46
N ARG A 272 43.87 14.63 1.21
CA ARG A 272 44.06 15.80 0.33
C ARG A 272 43.02 16.90 0.55
N HIS A 273 41.76 16.52 0.82
CA HIS A 273 40.59 17.40 0.99
C HIS A 273 39.87 17.09 2.30
N PRO A 274 40.38 17.57 3.46
CA PRO A 274 39.83 17.22 4.78
C PRO A 274 38.34 17.56 4.96
N ASP A 275 37.85 18.60 4.28
CA ASP A 275 36.43 18.99 4.32
C ASP A 275 35.47 17.89 3.82
N SER A 276 35.96 16.93 3.02
CA SER A 276 35.16 15.79 2.52
C SER A 276 34.71 14.84 3.64
N ALA A 277 35.44 14.81 4.77
CA ALA A 277 35.11 13.99 5.92
C ALA A 277 33.71 14.30 6.48
N GLU A 278 33.36 15.58 6.60
CA GLU A 278 32.05 16.00 7.13
C GLU A 278 30.89 15.58 6.22
N ILE A 279 31.11 15.56 4.90
CA ILE A 279 30.09 15.15 3.94
C ILE A 279 29.80 13.66 4.10
N LEU A 280 30.84 12.83 4.23
CA LEU A 280 30.68 11.39 4.42
C LEU A 280 29.99 11.06 5.75
N LEU A 281 30.16 11.88 6.79
CA LEU A 281 29.49 11.71 8.08
C LEU A 281 28.07 12.29 8.11
N THR A 282 27.61 12.96 7.07
CA THR A 282 26.26 13.58 7.03
C THR A 282 25.37 13.05 5.92
N VAL A 283 25.95 12.66 4.78
CA VAL A 283 25.24 12.10 3.63
C VAL A 283 25.50 10.61 3.56
N ILE A 284 24.45 9.82 3.79
CA ILE A 284 24.52 8.36 3.84
C ILE A 284 23.83 7.80 2.59
N PRO A 285 24.59 7.20 1.65
CA PRO A 285 24.01 6.55 0.48
C PRO A 285 23.22 5.30 0.90
N PRO A 286 21.89 5.23 0.70
CA PRO A 286 21.07 4.11 1.14
C PRO A 286 21.37 2.79 0.41
N LYS A 287 22.10 2.84 -0.71
CA LYS A 287 22.55 1.68 -1.47
C LYS A 287 23.78 0.99 -0.89
N TRP A 288 24.51 1.62 0.04
CA TRP A 288 25.55 0.93 0.80
C TRP A 288 24.96 -0.05 1.81
N GLN A 289 25.76 -1.04 2.20
CA GLN A 289 25.51 -1.78 3.44
C GLN A 289 26.27 -1.09 4.57
N PHE A 290 25.75 -1.18 5.80
CA PHE A 290 26.37 -0.57 6.97
C PHE A 290 27.78 -1.09 7.19
N VAL A 291 28.01 -2.40 6.97
CA VAL A 291 29.33 -3.02 7.06
C VAL A 291 30.33 -2.37 6.09
N ASP A 292 29.94 -2.18 4.83
CA ASP A 292 30.81 -1.57 3.81
C ASP A 292 31.12 -0.11 4.16
N TYR A 293 30.11 0.63 4.62
CA TYR A 293 30.24 2.00 5.07
C TYR A 293 31.12 2.13 6.32
N PHE A 294 30.94 1.24 7.30
CA PHE A 294 31.77 1.15 8.49
C PHE A 294 33.25 0.92 8.14
N HIS A 295 33.55 -0.08 7.30
CA HIS A 295 34.93 -0.35 6.90
C HIS A 295 35.56 0.82 6.13
N MET A 296 34.76 1.58 5.38
CA MET A 296 35.21 2.82 4.75
C MET A 296 35.55 3.88 5.80
N LEU A 297 34.70 4.11 6.80
CA LEU A 297 34.96 5.05 7.89
C LEU A 297 36.19 4.65 8.71
N ASP A 298 36.38 3.35 8.95
CA ASP A 298 37.53 2.82 9.67
C ASP A 298 38.83 3.03 8.90
N LYS A 299 38.88 2.62 7.62
CA LYS A 299 40.05 2.81 6.74
C LYS A 299 40.44 4.28 6.55
N SER A 300 39.47 5.19 6.62
CA SER A 300 39.71 6.64 6.51
C SER A 300 40.00 7.33 7.84
N GLY A 301 39.99 6.59 8.96
CA GLY A 301 40.19 7.13 10.32
C GLY A 301 38.99 7.92 10.86
N LEU A 302 37.87 8.01 10.13
CA LEU A 302 36.68 8.73 10.54
C LEU A 302 35.90 7.99 11.65
N TRP A 303 36.01 6.66 11.72
CA TRP A 303 35.42 5.90 12.82
C TRP A 303 36.05 6.28 14.17
N GLU A 304 37.38 6.43 14.21
CA GLU A 304 38.08 6.87 15.42
C GLU A 304 37.68 8.29 15.84
N VAL A 305 37.45 9.19 14.87
CA VAL A 305 36.93 10.54 15.13
C VAL A 305 35.55 10.49 15.80
N LEU A 306 34.65 9.63 15.33
CA LEU A 306 33.34 9.43 15.96
C LEU A 306 33.48 8.84 17.36
N ARG A 307 34.28 7.78 17.52
CA ARG A 307 34.49 7.09 18.80
C ARG A 307 35.06 8.00 19.90
N ASN A 308 35.89 8.97 19.53
CA ASN A 308 36.49 9.93 20.46
C ASN A 308 35.54 11.09 20.88
N ASP A 309 34.35 11.20 20.27
CA ASP A 309 33.31 12.19 20.60
C ASP A 309 31.94 11.52 20.74
N PRO A 310 31.57 11.05 21.97
CA PRO A 310 30.33 10.32 22.22
C PRO A 310 29.05 11.06 21.79
N ASP A 311 28.99 12.38 21.97
CA ASP A 311 27.83 13.19 21.58
C ASP A 311 27.67 13.23 20.06
N ARG A 312 28.80 13.32 19.34
CA ARG A 312 28.81 13.29 17.89
C ARG A 312 28.44 11.90 17.36
N LEU A 313 29.01 10.84 17.93
CA LEU A 313 28.66 9.46 17.60
C LEU A 313 27.16 9.20 17.75
N ARG A 314 26.57 9.61 18.87
CA ARG A 314 25.14 9.44 19.14
C ARG A 314 24.26 10.15 18.11
N ARG A 315 24.59 11.41 17.78
CA ARG A 315 23.87 12.18 16.73
C ARG A 315 24.00 11.53 15.36
N TRP A 316 25.23 11.15 15.00
CA TRP A 316 25.53 10.48 13.74
C TRP A 316 24.74 9.16 13.61
N PHE A 317 24.77 8.31 14.63
CA PHE A 317 24.09 7.02 14.59
C PHE A 317 22.56 7.19 14.48
N SER A 318 21.98 8.18 15.18
CA SER A 318 20.57 8.53 14.99
C SER A 318 20.27 8.91 13.54
N THR A 319 21.08 9.80 12.94
CA THR A 319 20.92 10.19 11.53
C THR A 319 21.05 9.01 10.57
N VAL A 320 21.97 8.07 10.85
CA VAL A 320 22.13 6.84 10.07
C VAL A 320 20.87 6.00 10.09
N VAL A 321 20.31 5.75 11.27
CA VAL A 321 19.08 4.95 11.38
C VAL A 321 17.89 5.68 10.78
N ASP A 322 17.76 6.99 10.99
CA ASP A 322 16.66 7.78 10.41
C ASP A 322 16.71 7.81 8.87
N CYS A 323 17.92 7.86 8.29
CA CYS A 323 18.09 7.94 6.83
C CYS A 323 18.05 6.58 6.13
N ALA A 324 18.51 5.51 6.79
CA ALA A 324 18.78 4.22 6.14
C ALA A 324 18.30 2.99 6.93
N GLY A 325 17.77 3.16 8.15
CA GLY A 325 17.21 2.07 8.97
C GLY A 325 15.97 1.42 8.37
N HIS A 326 15.37 2.04 7.37
CA HIS A 326 14.25 1.54 6.57
C HIS A 326 14.71 1.09 5.18
N THR A 327 15.96 0.69 4.99
CA THR A 327 16.45 0.13 3.72
C THR A 327 17.18 -1.19 3.99
N LYS A 328 17.82 -1.76 2.97
CA LYS A 328 18.70 -2.93 3.13
C LYS A 328 20.04 -2.59 3.80
N PHE A 329 20.22 -1.37 4.33
CA PHE A 329 21.49 -0.90 4.86
C PHE A 329 22.03 -1.77 6.01
N PHE A 330 21.17 -2.21 6.95
CA PHE A 330 21.55 -3.09 8.06
C PHE A 330 21.34 -4.59 7.76
N SER A 331 21.30 -5.01 6.48
CA SER A 331 20.91 -6.38 6.12
C SER A 331 22.02 -7.43 6.24
N LYS A 332 23.30 -7.01 6.32
CA LYS A 332 24.46 -7.89 6.45
C LYS A 332 25.24 -7.59 7.72
N THR A 333 25.74 -8.63 8.38
CA THR A 333 26.59 -8.51 9.58
C THR A 333 28.05 -8.83 9.26
N ASP A 334 28.94 -8.29 10.09
CA ASP A 334 30.37 -8.62 10.14
C ASP A 334 30.87 -8.49 11.59
N LYS A 335 31.80 -9.36 11.97
CA LYS A 335 32.37 -9.42 13.30
C LYS A 335 33.10 -8.12 13.69
N GLN A 336 33.90 -7.54 12.80
CA GLN A 336 34.67 -6.33 13.11
C GLN A 336 33.73 -5.13 13.37
N CYS A 337 32.65 -5.01 12.58
CA CYS A 337 31.64 -3.98 12.76
C CYS A 337 30.91 -4.12 14.11
N LEU A 338 30.53 -5.33 14.50
CA LEU A 338 29.88 -5.60 15.80
C LEU A 338 30.82 -5.30 16.98
N GLU A 339 32.09 -5.72 16.90
CA GLU A 339 33.10 -5.43 17.92
C GLU A 339 33.34 -3.92 18.04
N ALA A 340 33.40 -3.20 16.92
CA ALA A 340 33.55 -1.75 16.92
C ALA A 340 32.36 -1.02 17.54
N LEU A 341 31.12 -1.51 17.34
CA LEU A 341 29.94 -0.99 18.03
C LEU A 341 30.04 -1.21 19.54
N LEU A 342 30.50 -2.38 20.00
CA LEU A 342 30.71 -2.65 21.43
C LEU A 342 31.76 -1.73 22.05
N GLU A 343 32.82 -1.42 21.32
CA GLU A 343 33.88 -0.49 21.76
C GLU A 343 33.39 0.96 21.97
N THR A 344 32.17 1.29 21.52
CA THR A 344 31.55 2.59 21.81
C THR A 344 31.12 2.74 23.28
N GLY A 345 31.05 1.63 24.03
CA GLY A 345 30.69 1.62 25.45
C GLY A 345 29.30 2.21 25.70
N THR A 346 29.19 3.13 26.66
CA THR A 346 27.90 3.73 27.04
C THR A 346 27.46 4.89 26.15
N ALA A 347 28.17 5.19 25.04
CA ALA A 347 27.89 6.36 24.21
C ALA A 347 26.47 6.33 23.59
N LEU A 348 25.98 5.13 23.26
CA LEU A 348 24.66 4.91 22.67
C LEU A 348 23.58 4.59 23.71
N GLU A 349 23.92 4.50 25.00
CA GLU A 349 22.99 4.09 26.05
C GLU A 349 21.77 5.03 26.13
N GLY A 350 20.58 4.45 26.18
CA GLY A 350 19.31 5.17 26.22
C GLY A 350 18.92 5.86 24.91
N LEU A 351 19.68 5.67 23.82
CA LEU A 351 19.22 6.07 22.49
C LEU A 351 18.00 5.23 22.10
N THR A 352 16.98 5.86 21.55
CA THR A 352 15.83 5.13 20.98
C THR A 352 15.95 5.20 19.47
N ILE A 353 15.88 4.04 18.82
CA ILE A 353 15.86 3.96 17.36
C ILE A 353 14.60 3.24 16.90
N THR A 354 14.13 3.61 15.71
CA THR A 354 13.01 2.95 15.07
C THR A 354 13.51 2.27 13.80
N ILE A 355 13.34 0.96 13.73
CA ILE A 355 13.72 0.16 12.56
C ILE A 355 12.51 -0.12 11.68
N GLY A 356 12.73 -0.11 10.37
CA GLY A 356 11.74 -0.58 9.39
C GLY A 356 11.71 -2.10 9.39
N VAL A 357 10.51 -2.65 9.29
CA VAL A 357 10.24 -4.09 9.28
C VAL A 357 9.37 -4.41 8.07
N GLU A 358 9.51 -5.63 7.56
CA GLU A 358 9.09 -6.04 6.22
C GLU A 358 7.68 -5.58 5.84
N SER A 359 7.55 -4.87 4.71
CA SER A 359 6.26 -4.68 4.04
C SER A 359 6.05 -5.83 3.05
N PRO A 360 4.91 -6.55 3.10
CA PRO A 360 4.59 -7.62 2.13
C PRO A 360 4.53 -7.15 0.68
N TRP A 361 4.37 -5.84 0.46
CA TRP A 361 4.04 -5.23 -0.83
C TRP A 361 5.23 -4.51 -1.51
N SER A 362 6.42 -4.55 -0.91
CA SER A 362 7.64 -3.92 -1.46
C SER A 362 8.58 -4.94 -2.10
N GLU A 363 8.97 -4.74 -3.36
CA GLU A 363 10.05 -5.49 -4.02
C GLU A 363 11.39 -5.32 -3.29
N ASP A 364 11.57 -4.21 -2.58
CA ASP A 364 12.68 -3.94 -1.67
C ASP A 364 12.32 -4.34 -0.24
N LYS A 365 12.37 -5.63 0.05
CA LYS A 365 12.24 -6.19 1.41
C LYS A 365 13.22 -5.48 2.36
N TYR A 366 12.70 -4.72 3.33
CA TYR A 366 13.47 -4.11 4.41
C TYR A 366 14.04 -5.22 5.31
N ARG A 367 15.34 -5.21 5.58
CA ARG A 367 16.01 -6.25 6.36
C ARG A 367 16.96 -5.63 7.38
N PHE A 368 16.62 -5.80 8.65
CA PHE A 368 17.49 -5.48 9.78
C PHE A 368 18.06 -6.79 10.34
N HIS A 369 19.37 -6.98 10.22
CA HIS A 369 20.01 -8.24 10.61
C HIS A 369 19.94 -8.45 12.13
N PRO A 370 19.54 -9.64 12.63
CA PRO A 370 19.37 -9.90 14.07
C PRO A 370 20.59 -9.57 14.94
N ASP A 371 21.81 -9.84 14.45
CA ASP A 371 23.05 -9.49 15.16
C ASP A 371 23.16 -7.98 15.51
N PHE A 372 22.69 -7.09 14.63
CA PHE A 372 22.69 -5.66 14.93
C PHE A 372 21.65 -5.31 16.00
N ALA A 373 20.47 -5.94 15.97
CA ALA A 373 19.47 -5.71 17.01
C ALA A 373 20.00 -6.20 18.36
N ASP A 374 20.67 -7.36 18.39
CA ASP A 374 21.29 -7.91 19.59
C ASP A 374 22.40 -7.03 20.18
N VAL A 375 23.36 -6.58 19.36
CA VAL A 375 24.45 -5.71 19.86
C VAL A 375 23.92 -4.34 20.32
N LEU A 376 22.87 -3.83 19.70
CA LEU A 376 22.25 -2.56 20.12
C LEU A 376 21.50 -2.72 21.45
N CYS A 377 20.82 -3.85 21.65
CA CYS A 377 20.24 -4.20 22.95
C CYS A 377 21.33 -4.34 24.03
N GLU A 378 22.49 -4.94 23.72
CA GLU A 378 23.65 -5.02 24.64
C GLU A 378 24.14 -3.62 25.05
N LEU A 379 24.18 -2.68 24.11
CA LEU A 379 24.60 -1.29 24.33
C LEU A 379 23.55 -0.42 25.05
N GLY A 380 22.40 -0.98 25.44
CA GLY A 380 21.32 -0.24 26.10
C GLY A 380 20.55 0.69 25.16
N VAL A 381 20.59 0.44 23.84
CA VAL A 381 19.76 1.13 22.85
C VAL A 381 18.36 0.53 22.88
N ARG A 382 17.34 1.38 22.99
CA ARG A 382 15.94 0.96 22.87
C ARG A 382 15.57 0.88 21.39
N VAL A 383 15.46 -0.34 20.88
CA VAL A 383 15.03 -0.62 19.52
C VAL A 383 13.51 -0.74 19.48
N ARG A 384 12.86 -0.01 18.57
CA ARG A 384 11.43 -0.06 18.29
C ARG A 384 11.17 -0.38 16.82
N THR A 385 10.03 -0.97 16.51
CA THR A 385 9.58 -1.16 15.13
C THR A 385 8.63 -0.05 14.71
N ARG A 386 8.71 0.38 13.45
CA ARG A 386 7.71 1.28 12.84
C ARG A 386 6.54 0.42 12.36
N ILE A 387 5.39 0.52 13.02
CA ILE A 387 4.14 -0.11 12.54
C ILE A 387 3.37 1.00 11.82
N GLU A 388 3.52 1.08 10.50
CA GLU A 388 2.73 2.03 9.68
C GLU A 388 1.36 1.45 9.29
N ASP A 389 1.25 0.12 9.29
CA ASP A 389 0.05 -0.62 8.93
C ASP A 389 -0.15 -1.75 9.96
N PRO A 390 -1.27 -1.78 10.70
CA PRO A 390 -1.59 -2.85 11.65
C PRO A 390 -1.64 -4.25 11.02
N SER A 391 -1.84 -4.34 9.69
CA SER A 391 -1.84 -5.59 8.92
C SER A 391 -0.46 -6.00 8.39
N ALA A 392 0.55 -5.11 8.46
CA ALA A 392 1.91 -5.43 8.04
C ALA A 392 2.64 -6.25 9.11
N PHE A 393 3.03 -7.46 8.75
CA PHE A 393 3.71 -8.38 9.66
C PHE A 393 5.17 -7.98 9.90
N THR A 394 5.48 -7.56 11.12
CA THR A 394 6.83 -7.13 11.50
C THR A 394 7.68 -8.29 12.03
N HIS A 395 8.68 -8.74 11.28
CA HIS A 395 9.59 -9.80 11.74
C HIS A 395 11.06 -9.59 11.30
N PHE A 396 11.98 -10.26 12.00
CA PHE A 396 13.41 -10.29 11.72
C PHE A 396 13.78 -11.44 10.77
N ASP A 397 14.78 -11.22 9.91
CA ASP A 397 15.26 -12.23 8.95
C ASP A 397 16.18 -13.27 9.64
N LEU A 398 15.57 -14.24 10.32
CA LEU A 398 16.31 -15.35 10.93
C LEU A 398 16.99 -16.26 9.90
N GLY A 399 16.53 -16.24 8.64
CA GLY A 399 17.20 -16.96 7.54
C GLY A 399 18.56 -16.36 7.23
N ALA A 400 18.66 -15.04 7.14
CA ALA A 400 19.95 -14.34 6.99
C ALA A 400 20.87 -14.55 8.19
N TRP A 401 20.31 -14.60 9.41
CA TRP A 401 21.07 -14.92 10.62
C TRP A 401 21.65 -16.33 10.58
N GLU A 402 20.89 -17.36 10.18
CA GLU A 402 21.47 -18.70 9.99
C GLU A 402 22.55 -18.74 8.91
N ASP A 403 22.34 -18.04 7.79
CA ASP A 403 23.31 -17.96 6.69
C ASP A 403 24.66 -17.34 7.16
N ASN A 404 24.61 -16.32 8.02
CA ASN A 404 25.81 -15.66 8.55
C ASN A 404 25.53 -14.90 9.87
N HIS A 405 25.83 -15.51 11.01
CA HIS A 405 25.76 -14.86 12.33
C HIS A 405 27.09 -14.88 13.08
N HIS A 406 27.22 -13.93 14.00
CA HIS A 406 28.35 -13.78 14.91
C HIS A 406 27.92 -13.67 16.38
N ARG A 407 26.61 -13.71 16.66
CA ARG A 407 26.03 -13.54 18.01
C ARG A 407 24.95 -14.58 18.28
N ASP A 408 24.68 -14.84 19.56
CA ASP A 408 23.74 -15.85 20.06
C ASP A 408 22.34 -15.30 20.38
N LEU A 409 22.09 -14.04 20.04
CA LEU A 409 20.84 -13.31 20.26
C LEU A 409 20.44 -13.14 21.75
N SER A 410 21.37 -13.32 22.68
CA SER A 410 21.08 -13.27 24.13
C SER A 410 20.45 -11.96 24.61
N HIS A 411 20.89 -10.81 24.09
CA HIS A 411 20.38 -9.49 24.48
C HIS A 411 19.07 -9.14 23.78
N LEU A 412 18.92 -9.58 22.52
CA LEU A 412 17.70 -9.43 21.75
C LEU A 412 16.56 -10.26 22.36
N VAL A 413 16.82 -11.52 22.71
CA VAL A 413 15.87 -12.43 23.38
C VAL A 413 15.42 -11.89 24.75
N ALA A 414 16.30 -11.18 25.45
CA ALA A 414 16.00 -10.55 26.74
C ALA A 414 15.20 -9.23 26.61
N CYS A 415 15.04 -8.69 25.40
CA CYS A 415 14.31 -7.44 25.15
C CYS A 415 12.79 -7.69 25.09
N SER A 416 12.07 -7.34 26.17
CA SER A 416 10.61 -7.48 26.22
C SER A 416 9.86 -6.65 25.17
N ASP A 417 10.41 -5.48 24.81
CA ASP A 417 9.79 -4.57 23.85
C ASP A 417 9.71 -5.16 22.41
N LEU A 418 10.48 -6.23 22.12
CA LEU A 418 10.59 -6.88 20.80
C LEU A 418 10.17 -8.35 20.81
N GLU A 419 9.60 -8.84 21.92
CA GLU A 419 9.30 -10.26 22.11
C GLU A 419 8.32 -10.79 21.05
N GLN A 420 7.23 -10.07 20.76
CA GLN A 420 6.25 -10.48 19.76
C GLN A 420 6.87 -10.60 18.37
N GLN A 421 7.67 -9.60 17.96
CA GLN A 421 8.34 -9.60 16.65
C GLN A 421 9.33 -10.76 16.53
N LEU A 422 10.04 -11.10 17.60
CA LEU A 422 10.93 -12.27 17.59
C LEU A 422 10.17 -13.58 17.47
N LEU A 423 9.06 -13.74 18.20
CA LEU A 423 8.23 -14.94 18.10
C LEU A 423 7.61 -15.07 16.69
N ASP A 424 7.16 -13.97 16.09
CA ASP A 424 6.68 -13.92 14.69
C ASP A 424 7.77 -14.31 13.69
N SER A 425 9.01 -13.91 13.97
CA SER A 425 10.18 -14.29 13.15
C SER A 425 10.40 -15.80 13.14
N VAL A 426 10.22 -16.47 14.28
CA VAL A 426 10.35 -17.94 14.37
C VAL A 426 9.23 -18.63 13.58
N THR A 427 7.98 -18.17 13.70
CA THR A 427 6.85 -18.72 12.92
C THR A 427 7.06 -18.58 11.42
N ARG A 428 7.51 -17.41 10.95
CA ARG A 428 7.54 -17.05 9.51
C ARG A 428 8.82 -17.44 8.77
N CYS A 429 9.86 -17.87 9.48
CA CYS A 429 11.17 -18.12 8.87
C CYS A 429 11.10 -19.10 7.69
N GLY A 430 10.21 -20.10 7.73
CA GLY A 430 9.99 -21.08 6.66
C GLY A 430 11.20 -21.98 6.34
N ARG A 431 12.37 -21.72 6.95
CA ARG A 431 13.62 -22.47 6.80
C ARG A 431 13.88 -23.31 8.04
N TRP A 432 13.66 -24.62 7.92
CA TRP A 432 13.86 -25.57 9.02
C TRP A 432 15.30 -25.58 9.58
N ARG A 433 16.33 -25.25 8.77
CA ARG A 433 17.74 -25.20 9.23
C ARG A 433 18.00 -24.17 10.31
N VAL A 434 17.19 -23.09 10.36
CA VAL A 434 17.30 -22.08 11.41
C VAL A 434 17.12 -22.68 12.80
N PHE A 435 16.29 -23.72 12.93
CA PHE A 435 16.10 -24.40 14.21
C PHE A 435 17.36 -25.10 14.70
N ASP A 436 18.25 -25.58 13.82
CA ASP A 436 19.55 -26.13 14.25
C ASP A 436 20.36 -25.06 15.00
N ALA A 437 20.44 -23.85 14.44
CA ALA A 437 21.13 -22.72 15.09
C ALA A 437 20.41 -22.24 16.37
N LEU A 438 19.06 -22.21 16.38
CA LEU A 438 18.29 -21.85 17.57
C LEU A 438 18.46 -22.88 18.71
N PHE A 439 18.65 -24.15 18.39
CA PHE A 439 18.87 -25.22 19.36
C PHE A 439 20.32 -25.30 19.87
N ASP A 440 21.26 -24.53 19.35
CA ASP A 440 22.65 -24.60 19.80
C ASP A 440 22.92 -23.75 21.05
N ASN A 441 22.13 -22.70 21.31
CA ASN A 441 22.38 -21.74 22.39
C ASN A 441 21.25 -21.66 23.43
N PRO A 442 21.54 -21.50 24.74
CA PRO A 442 20.51 -21.38 25.78
C PRO A 442 19.48 -20.24 25.59
N PRO A 443 19.86 -19.01 25.17
CA PRO A 443 18.90 -17.93 24.97
C PRO A 443 17.90 -18.22 23.85
N THR A 444 18.38 -18.71 22.70
CA THR A 444 17.53 -19.06 21.56
C THR A 444 16.66 -20.29 21.86
N LYS A 445 17.11 -21.24 22.68
CA LYS A 445 16.22 -22.29 23.21
C LYS A 445 15.07 -21.74 24.04
N ALA A 446 15.33 -20.73 24.88
CA ALA A 446 14.27 -20.08 25.65
C ALA A 446 13.29 -19.33 24.74
N LEU A 447 13.77 -18.75 23.63
CA LEU A 447 12.90 -18.19 22.59
C LEU A 447 12.01 -19.28 21.96
N VAL A 448 12.58 -20.43 21.59
CA VAL A 448 11.80 -21.56 21.05
C VAL A 448 10.79 -22.08 22.09
N ALA A 449 11.16 -22.18 23.37
CA ALA A 449 10.22 -22.59 24.43
C ALA A 449 9.00 -21.66 24.50
N ARG A 450 9.23 -20.34 24.52
CA ARG A 450 8.17 -19.32 24.53
C ARG A 450 7.32 -19.35 23.26
N TRP A 451 7.94 -19.66 22.11
CA TRP A 451 7.23 -19.84 20.85
C TRP A 451 6.30 -21.06 20.88
N ILE A 452 6.73 -22.19 21.45
CA ILE A 452 5.88 -23.37 21.67
C ILE A 452 4.74 -23.03 22.65
N ASP A 453 5.02 -22.32 23.74
CA ASP A 453 4.01 -21.88 24.70
C ASP A 453 2.95 -20.98 24.03
N ARG A 454 3.39 -19.97 23.26
CA ARG A 454 2.51 -19.10 22.48
C ARG A 454 1.59 -19.92 21.57
N PHE A 455 2.14 -20.91 20.87
CA PHE A 455 1.32 -21.77 20.01
C PHE A 455 0.31 -22.61 20.77
N ASN A 456 0.72 -23.23 21.88
CA ASN A 456 -0.19 -23.99 22.71
C ASN A 456 -1.32 -23.10 23.27
N ASP A 457 -1.03 -21.84 23.59
CA ASP A 457 -2.03 -20.87 24.02
C ASP A 457 -2.95 -20.41 22.87
N GLN A 458 -2.40 -20.14 21.68
CA GLN A 458 -3.18 -19.82 20.47
C GLN A 458 -4.11 -20.97 20.09
N GLN A 459 -3.64 -22.21 20.16
CA GLN A 459 -4.45 -23.40 19.90
C GLN A 459 -5.58 -23.58 20.91
N ARG A 460 -5.33 -23.30 22.19
CA ARG A 460 -6.38 -23.31 23.21
C ARG A 460 -7.40 -22.20 22.99
N ALA A 461 -6.95 -21.02 22.58
CA ALA A 461 -7.82 -19.90 22.23
C ALA A 461 -8.63 -20.16 20.94
N ALA A 462 -8.09 -20.95 20.02
CA ALA A 462 -8.75 -21.32 18.77
C ALA A 462 -9.92 -22.31 18.96
N ALA A 463 -10.05 -22.93 20.14
CA ALA A 463 -11.09 -23.93 20.39
C ALA A 463 -12.49 -23.41 20.01
N GLY A 464 -13.18 -24.11 19.12
CA GLY A 464 -14.49 -23.73 18.60
C GLY A 464 -14.50 -22.64 17.52
N SER A 465 -13.34 -22.12 17.08
CA SER A 465 -13.19 -21.04 16.10
C SER A 465 -12.76 -21.52 14.73
N PHE A 466 -13.53 -21.25 13.68
CA PHE A 466 -13.06 -21.59 12.34
C PHE A 466 -11.87 -20.74 11.89
N SER A 467 -12.00 -19.42 11.92
CA SER A 467 -10.99 -18.50 11.41
C SER A 467 -9.71 -18.49 12.23
N THR A 468 -9.79 -18.66 13.55
CA THR A 468 -8.59 -18.81 14.38
C THR A 468 -7.86 -20.11 14.06
N TRP A 469 -8.59 -21.22 13.81
CA TRP A 469 -7.97 -22.46 13.35
C TRP A 469 -7.35 -22.32 11.96
N ILE A 470 -7.97 -21.58 11.01
CA ILE A 470 -7.36 -21.29 9.71
C ILE A 470 -6.09 -20.46 9.86
N ALA A 471 -6.16 -19.35 10.61
CA ALA A 471 -4.99 -18.50 10.84
C ALA A 471 -3.87 -19.28 11.52
N LEU A 472 -4.23 -20.16 12.46
CA LEU A 472 -3.29 -21.06 13.11
C LEU A 472 -2.78 -22.14 12.14
N ASP A 473 -3.57 -22.65 11.18
CA ASP A 473 -3.15 -23.65 10.18
C ASP A 473 -1.99 -23.12 9.31
N GLU A 474 -2.10 -21.87 8.85
CA GLU A 474 -1.01 -21.20 8.13
C GLU A 474 0.28 -21.13 8.96
N GLU A 475 0.17 -20.89 10.28
CA GLU A 475 1.31 -20.90 11.20
C GLU A 475 1.78 -22.33 11.58
N LEU A 476 0.85 -23.28 11.66
CA LEU A 476 1.05 -24.68 12.04
C LEU A 476 1.89 -25.41 11.00
N ALA A 477 1.81 -25.03 9.73
CA ALA A 477 2.68 -25.58 8.69
C ALA A 477 4.17 -25.56 9.09
N CYS A 478 4.62 -24.54 9.85
CA CYS A 478 5.98 -24.48 10.38
C CYS A 478 6.21 -25.54 11.49
N PHE A 479 5.27 -25.64 12.44
CA PHE A 479 5.34 -26.62 13.53
C PHE A 479 5.21 -28.06 13.04
N GLU A 480 4.31 -28.36 12.08
CA GLU A 480 4.09 -29.70 11.54
C GLU A 480 5.34 -30.30 10.90
N ASN A 481 6.12 -29.46 10.19
CA ASN A 481 7.39 -29.88 9.61
C ASN A 481 8.44 -30.24 10.67
N LEU A 482 8.35 -29.68 11.87
CA LEU A 482 9.24 -29.94 13.00
C LEU A 482 8.64 -30.90 14.02
N ARG A 483 7.38 -31.31 13.86
CA ARG A 483 6.62 -32.15 14.79
C ARG A 483 7.34 -33.45 15.16
N GLN A 484 8.16 -33.97 14.27
CA GLN A 484 8.92 -35.21 14.48
C GLN A 484 10.32 -34.98 15.06
N ASP A 485 10.73 -33.73 15.28
CA ASP A 485 12.02 -33.39 15.87
C ASP A 485 11.97 -33.59 17.41
N PRO A 486 12.70 -34.57 17.97
CA PRO A 486 12.67 -34.86 19.40
C PRO A 486 13.23 -33.71 20.25
N ARG A 487 13.94 -32.74 19.66
CA ARG A 487 14.47 -31.57 20.37
C ARG A 487 13.38 -30.61 20.83
N LEU A 488 12.24 -30.53 20.14
CA LEU A 488 11.10 -29.72 20.58
C LEU A 488 10.48 -30.28 21.86
N GLU A 489 10.22 -31.59 21.89
CA GLU A 489 9.69 -32.29 23.06
C GLU A 489 10.64 -32.16 24.27
N ALA A 490 11.96 -32.17 24.03
CA ALA A 490 12.95 -31.97 25.07
C ALA A 490 12.96 -30.54 25.67
N ILE A 491 12.50 -29.52 24.92
CA ILE A 491 12.44 -28.12 25.37
C ILE A 491 11.17 -27.86 26.18
N ASN A 492 10.01 -28.31 25.68
CA ASN A 492 8.73 -28.06 26.31
C ASN A 492 7.75 -29.24 26.11
N PRO A 493 7.86 -30.32 26.92
CA PRO A 493 7.08 -31.53 26.71
C PRO A 493 5.58 -31.33 26.94
N ASP A 494 5.20 -30.50 27.92
CA ASP A 494 3.79 -30.27 28.27
C ASP A 494 3.06 -29.50 27.17
N ALA A 495 3.66 -28.44 26.63
CA ALA A 495 3.07 -27.67 25.54
C ALA A 495 3.05 -28.48 24.23
N CYS A 496 4.11 -29.23 23.92
CA CYS A 496 4.10 -30.16 22.78
C CYS A 496 3.00 -31.22 22.93
N ALA A 497 2.82 -31.82 24.10
CA ALA A 497 1.75 -32.78 24.33
C ALA A 497 0.36 -32.16 24.19
N GLY A 498 0.17 -30.91 24.66
CA GLY A 498 -1.05 -30.14 24.46
C GLY A 498 -1.38 -29.91 22.99
N ILE A 499 -0.38 -29.52 22.21
CA ILE A 499 -0.51 -29.31 20.76
C ILE A 499 -0.89 -30.60 20.04
N MET A 500 -0.26 -31.71 20.44
CA MET A 500 -0.44 -33.05 19.86
C MET A 500 -1.74 -33.76 20.30
N GLY A 501 -2.34 -33.34 21.41
CA GLY A 501 -3.42 -34.03 22.10
C GLY A 501 -4.81 -33.43 21.88
N ALA A 502 -5.00 -32.59 20.87
CA ALA A 502 -6.27 -31.93 20.62
C ALA A 502 -7.39 -32.95 20.33
N ASP A 503 -8.47 -32.93 21.13
CA ASP A 503 -9.59 -33.88 21.04
C ASP A 503 -10.66 -33.37 20.06
N PRO A 504 -10.85 -34.02 18.89
CA PRO A 504 -11.84 -33.59 17.90
C PRO A 504 -13.27 -33.59 18.44
N ALA A 505 -13.60 -34.45 19.42
CA ALA A 505 -14.91 -34.46 20.04
C ALA A 505 -15.10 -33.25 20.97
N ALA A 506 -14.06 -32.84 21.70
CA ALA A 506 -14.12 -31.64 22.53
C ALA A 506 -14.28 -30.38 21.68
N GLU A 507 -13.55 -30.30 20.56
CA GLU A 507 -13.65 -29.22 19.58
C GLU A 507 -15.06 -29.15 18.97
N LEU A 508 -15.57 -30.28 18.46
CA LEU A 508 -16.92 -30.34 17.89
C LEU A 508 -17.99 -29.95 18.92
N ALA A 509 -17.89 -30.42 20.15
CA ALA A 509 -18.82 -30.06 21.21
C ALA A 509 -18.79 -28.55 21.49
N GLU A 510 -17.61 -27.93 21.46
CA GLU A 510 -17.46 -26.49 21.64
C GLU A 510 -18.04 -25.70 20.46
N LYS A 511 -17.82 -26.12 19.20
CA LYS A 511 -18.47 -25.52 18.02
C LYS A 511 -19.99 -25.57 18.11
N ILE A 512 -20.53 -26.74 18.48
CA ILE A 512 -21.98 -26.92 18.67
C ILE A 512 -22.48 -26.03 19.80
N ARG A 513 -21.78 -25.94 20.94
CA ARG A 513 -22.16 -25.08 22.07
C ARG A 513 -22.03 -23.59 21.77
N ARG A 514 -21.18 -23.16 20.85
CA ARG A 514 -21.14 -21.76 20.40
C ARG A 514 -22.33 -21.42 19.53
N GLY A 515 -22.62 -22.30 18.57
CA GLY A 515 -23.82 -22.24 17.75
C GLY A 515 -23.56 -21.89 16.30
N THR A 516 -24.59 -21.43 15.61
CA THR A 516 -24.51 -21.01 14.20
C THR A 516 -25.66 -20.08 13.83
N ILE A 517 -25.45 -19.19 12.83
CA ILE A 517 -26.52 -18.33 12.32
C ILE A 517 -27.72 -19.13 11.77
N ALA A 518 -27.53 -20.40 11.41
CA ALA A 518 -28.63 -21.29 11.00
C ALA A 518 -29.62 -21.61 12.14
N GLU A 519 -29.30 -21.29 13.41
CA GLU A 519 -30.25 -21.29 14.53
C GLU A 519 -31.33 -20.21 14.39
N TYR A 520 -31.08 -19.19 13.57
CA TYR A 520 -32.07 -18.26 13.08
C TYR A 520 -32.59 -18.69 11.69
N SER A 521 -33.74 -18.12 11.32
CA SER A 521 -34.32 -18.29 9.99
C SER A 521 -35.01 -17.00 9.52
N TRP A 522 -34.89 -16.76 8.21
CA TRP A 522 -35.78 -15.88 7.48
C TRP A 522 -36.25 -16.60 6.21
N PRO A 523 -37.41 -17.28 6.25
CA PRO A 523 -37.84 -18.17 5.17
C PRO A 523 -37.96 -17.50 3.79
N THR A 524 -38.35 -16.22 3.75
CA THR A 524 -38.44 -15.45 2.49
C THR A 524 -37.06 -15.27 1.85
N PHE A 525 -36.08 -14.85 2.64
CA PHE A 525 -34.69 -14.66 2.19
C PHE A 525 -34.07 -15.98 1.76
N GLU A 526 -34.18 -17.02 2.60
CA GLU A 526 -33.65 -18.37 2.31
C GLU A 526 -34.22 -18.96 1.02
N LYS A 527 -35.49 -18.68 0.72
CA LYS A 527 -36.14 -19.14 -0.51
C LYS A 527 -35.61 -18.42 -1.76
N ILE A 528 -35.34 -17.11 -1.68
CA ILE A 528 -34.92 -16.30 -2.84
C ILE A 528 -33.44 -16.51 -3.14
N VAL A 529 -32.58 -16.44 -2.13
CA VAL A 529 -31.15 -16.72 -2.29
C VAL A 529 -30.93 -18.20 -2.63
N GLY A 530 -31.77 -19.09 -2.08
CA GLY A 530 -31.68 -20.52 -2.30
C GLY A 530 -30.45 -21.15 -1.62
N PRO A 531 -30.27 -22.47 -1.77
CA PRO A 531 -29.13 -23.19 -1.18
C PRO A 531 -27.84 -23.06 -2.01
N HIS A 532 -27.85 -22.36 -3.14
CA HIS A 532 -26.68 -22.21 -3.98
C HIS A 532 -25.77 -21.11 -3.39
N THR A 533 -24.49 -21.42 -3.24
CA THR A 533 -23.46 -20.42 -2.91
C THR A 533 -23.61 -19.24 -3.87
N LEU A 534 -23.58 -17.99 -3.38
CA LEU A 534 -23.55 -16.78 -4.20
C LEU A 534 -22.63 -17.03 -5.41
N GLY A 535 -23.23 -17.18 -6.59
CA GLY A 535 -22.47 -17.28 -7.82
C GLY A 535 -21.74 -15.96 -8.10
N LYS A 536 -20.92 -15.91 -9.14
CA LYS A 536 -20.31 -14.64 -9.61
C LYS A 536 -21.33 -13.55 -9.99
N ASP A 537 -22.61 -13.90 -10.05
CA ASP A 537 -23.70 -13.11 -10.62
C ASP A 537 -24.86 -12.88 -9.63
N GLN A 538 -24.64 -13.09 -8.32
CA GLN A 538 -25.61 -12.76 -7.28
C GLN A 538 -24.96 -11.84 -6.24
N SER A 539 -25.65 -10.76 -5.84
CA SER A 539 -25.19 -9.83 -4.81
C SER A 539 -26.30 -9.48 -3.82
N VAL A 540 -25.95 -9.31 -2.54
CA VAL A 540 -26.89 -8.93 -1.47
C VAL A 540 -26.41 -7.64 -0.85
N LEU A 541 -27.30 -6.66 -0.73
CA LEU A 541 -27.04 -5.35 -0.12
C LEU A 541 -28.10 -5.06 0.94
N GLY A 542 -27.68 -4.51 2.09
CA GLY A 542 -28.62 -4.06 3.10
C GLY A 542 -29.19 -2.67 2.80
N HIS A 543 -30.48 -2.48 3.06
CA HIS A 543 -31.16 -1.20 2.99
C HIS A 543 -32.35 -1.18 3.96
N PHE A 544 -32.12 -0.90 5.25
CA PHE A 544 -33.16 -0.99 6.27
C PHE A 544 -34.44 -0.21 5.90
N PRO A 545 -35.64 -0.79 6.10
CA PRO A 545 -35.91 -2.14 6.61
C PRO A 545 -35.82 -3.25 5.53
N GLU A 546 -35.68 -2.92 4.26
CA GLU A 546 -35.50 -3.88 3.17
C GLU A 546 -34.11 -4.57 3.15
N VAL A 547 -34.06 -5.68 2.43
CA VAL A 547 -32.81 -6.25 1.90
C VAL A 547 -32.95 -6.36 0.39
N PHE A 548 -31.89 -5.97 -0.32
CA PHE A 548 -31.82 -6.00 -1.77
C PHE A 548 -30.99 -7.20 -2.22
N ILE A 549 -31.52 -7.98 -3.17
CA ILE A 549 -30.83 -9.13 -3.77
C ILE A 549 -30.85 -8.94 -5.28
N GLU A 550 -29.68 -8.94 -5.90
CA GLU A 550 -29.53 -9.05 -7.36
C GLU A 550 -29.18 -10.50 -7.69
N ASP A 551 -29.88 -11.09 -8.66
CA ASP A 551 -29.63 -12.43 -9.18
C ASP A 551 -29.89 -12.44 -10.69
N ASP A 552 -28.81 -12.44 -11.49
CA ASP A 552 -28.85 -12.46 -12.96
C ASP A 552 -29.83 -11.42 -13.56
N GLY A 553 -29.69 -10.16 -13.14
CA GLY A 553 -30.53 -9.05 -13.61
C GLY A 553 -31.97 -9.02 -13.05
N HIS A 554 -32.29 -9.92 -12.12
CA HIS A 554 -33.49 -9.84 -11.29
C HIS A 554 -33.13 -9.17 -9.97
N PHE A 555 -33.84 -8.10 -9.62
CA PHE A 555 -33.64 -7.41 -8.36
C PHE A 555 -34.83 -7.63 -7.44
N TYR A 556 -34.58 -8.28 -6.30
CA TYR A 556 -35.55 -8.56 -5.26
C TYR A 556 -35.37 -7.57 -4.12
N LEU A 557 -36.46 -6.94 -3.71
CA LEU A 557 -36.54 -6.18 -2.47
C LEU A 557 -37.48 -6.88 -1.52
N ILE A 558 -36.93 -7.28 -0.38
CA ILE A 558 -37.64 -8.06 0.62
C ILE A 558 -37.72 -7.33 1.95
N ASN A 559 -38.92 -7.37 2.54
CA ASN A 559 -39.22 -6.78 3.84
C ASN A 559 -40.20 -7.71 4.58
N GLY A 560 -39.70 -8.47 5.55
CA GLY A 560 -40.43 -9.53 6.20
C GLY A 560 -40.89 -10.61 5.21
N THR A 561 -42.20 -10.73 4.98
CA THR A 561 -42.79 -11.64 3.99
C THR A 561 -43.13 -10.99 2.65
N HIS A 562 -42.91 -9.66 2.54
CA HIS A 562 -43.22 -8.91 1.32
C HIS A 562 -42.01 -8.93 0.38
N GLU A 563 -42.30 -9.09 -0.92
CA GLU A 563 -41.32 -9.18 -2.00
C GLU A 563 -41.75 -8.24 -3.13
N ARG A 564 -40.85 -7.40 -3.62
CA ARG A 564 -40.97 -6.63 -4.86
C ARG A 564 -39.87 -7.06 -5.80
N VAL A 565 -40.20 -7.24 -7.08
CA VAL A 565 -39.23 -7.70 -8.10
C VAL A 565 -39.15 -6.67 -9.21
N PHE A 566 -37.92 -6.33 -9.60
CA PHE A 566 -37.60 -5.50 -10.75
C PHE A 566 -36.75 -6.32 -11.73
N HIS A 567 -36.85 -5.96 -13.01
CA HIS A 567 -36.12 -6.63 -14.08
C HIS A 567 -35.35 -5.61 -14.91
N THR A 568 -34.09 -5.92 -15.21
CA THR A 568 -33.25 -5.14 -16.13
C THR A 568 -32.61 -6.07 -17.18
N THR A 569 -32.09 -5.48 -18.26
CA THR A 569 -31.27 -6.20 -19.24
C THR A 569 -29.77 -6.12 -18.95
N GLU A 570 -29.37 -5.29 -17.99
CA GLU A 570 -27.98 -5.13 -17.55
C GLU A 570 -27.70 -6.05 -16.35
N ASN A 571 -26.50 -6.61 -16.23
CA ASN A 571 -26.06 -7.34 -15.04
C ASN A 571 -24.96 -6.50 -14.35
N PRO A 572 -25.34 -5.44 -13.62
CA PRO A 572 -24.40 -4.52 -13.00
C PRO A 572 -23.85 -5.06 -11.66
N GLU A 573 -22.61 -4.74 -11.32
CA GLU A 573 -22.15 -4.92 -9.93
C GLU A 573 -22.60 -3.73 -9.09
N VAL A 574 -23.66 -3.92 -8.30
CA VAL A 574 -24.28 -2.86 -7.50
C VAL A 574 -23.49 -2.61 -6.21
N TYR A 575 -23.18 -1.34 -5.94
CA TYR A 575 -22.49 -0.91 -4.73
C TYR A 575 -23.40 -0.20 -3.75
N GLN A 576 -24.41 0.51 -4.24
CA GLN A 576 -25.34 1.26 -3.40
C GLN A 576 -26.75 1.21 -3.97
N VAL A 577 -27.71 1.13 -3.05
CA VAL A 577 -29.14 1.14 -3.36
C VAL A 577 -29.78 2.24 -2.53
N SER A 578 -30.76 2.93 -3.10
CA SER A 578 -31.60 3.87 -2.37
C SER A 578 -33.04 3.77 -2.86
N LEU A 579 -33.97 3.67 -1.93
CA LEU A 579 -35.38 3.44 -2.23
C LEU A 579 -36.20 4.72 -2.13
N THR A 580 -37.01 4.97 -3.16
CA THR A 580 -38.14 5.90 -3.09
C THR A 580 -39.44 5.11 -3.07
N ASP A 581 -40.57 5.78 -2.78
CA ASP A 581 -41.89 5.14 -2.74
C ASP A 581 -42.17 4.27 -3.99
N ASP A 582 -41.81 4.79 -5.18
CA ASP A 582 -42.18 4.21 -6.47
C ASP A 582 -41.02 3.57 -7.24
N ASP A 583 -39.77 3.87 -6.91
CA ASP A 583 -38.60 3.48 -7.71
C ASP A 583 -37.32 3.25 -6.90
N VAL A 584 -36.36 2.58 -7.50
CA VAL A 584 -35.08 2.20 -6.91
C VAL A 584 -33.96 2.91 -7.66
N PHE A 585 -33.16 3.69 -6.93
CA PHE A 585 -31.92 4.26 -7.43
C PHE A 585 -30.76 3.34 -7.08
N ILE A 586 -29.88 3.06 -8.04
CA ILE A 586 -28.68 2.27 -7.82
C ILE A 586 -27.42 2.99 -8.31
N ILE A 587 -26.32 2.75 -7.62
CA ILE A 587 -24.95 3.05 -8.07
C ILE A 587 -24.23 1.72 -8.27
N PHE A 588 -23.56 1.57 -9.41
CA PHE A 588 -22.98 0.31 -9.83
C PHE A 588 -21.77 0.51 -10.74
N GLU A 589 -20.99 -0.55 -10.92
CA GLU A 589 -19.93 -0.62 -11.92
C GLU A 589 -20.37 -1.40 -13.16
N ASP A 590 -20.10 -0.81 -14.32
CA ASP A 590 -20.24 -1.51 -15.60
C ASP A 590 -19.10 -2.53 -15.74
N ARG A 591 -19.42 -3.82 -15.62
CA ARG A 591 -18.46 -4.94 -15.72
C ARG A 591 -17.61 -4.96 -17.00
N HIS A 592 -18.00 -4.25 -18.07
CA HIS A 592 -17.24 -4.18 -19.32
C HIS A 592 -16.28 -3.00 -19.37
N THR A 593 -16.69 -1.86 -18.82
CA THR A 593 -15.91 -0.61 -18.89
C THR A 593 -15.20 -0.28 -17.59
N ILE A 594 -15.55 -0.96 -16.49
CA ILE A 594 -15.09 -0.68 -15.11
C ILE A 594 -15.43 0.79 -14.75
N ALA A 595 -16.48 1.34 -15.37
CA ALA A 595 -16.90 2.71 -15.17
C ALA A 595 -18.07 2.76 -14.19
N SER A 596 -17.97 3.65 -13.21
CA SER A 596 -19.03 3.92 -12.24
C SER A 596 -20.23 4.56 -12.92
N ARG A 597 -21.42 4.01 -12.67
CA ARG A 597 -22.69 4.45 -13.22
C ARG A 597 -23.75 4.57 -12.13
N SER A 598 -24.75 5.40 -12.38
CA SER A 598 -26.03 5.38 -11.67
C SER A 598 -27.19 5.18 -12.61
N MET A 599 -28.28 4.60 -12.10
CA MET A 599 -29.56 4.61 -12.78
C MET A 599 -30.74 4.48 -11.81
N TRP A 600 -31.89 4.93 -12.27
CA TRP A 600 -33.18 4.53 -11.73
C TRP A 600 -33.61 3.23 -12.42
N LEU A 601 -33.99 2.20 -11.64
CA LEU A 601 -34.37 0.90 -12.18
C LEU A 601 -35.58 0.99 -13.11
N SER A 602 -36.56 1.85 -12.83
CA SER A 602 -37.72 2.04 -13.72
C SER A 602 -37.34 2.65 -15.08
N GLU A 603 -36.28 3.45 -15.12
CA GLU A 603 -35.81 4.12 -16.34
C GLU A 603 -34.85 3.23 -17.15
N GLY A 604 -33.98 2.48 -16.46
CA GLY A 604 -33.02 1.57 -17.08
C GLY A 604 -31.97 2.27 -17.97
N ILE A 605 -31.65 3.54 -17.66
CA ILE A 605 -30.66 4.33 -18.42
C ILE A 605 -29.44 4.63 -17.52
N PRO A 606 -28.29 3.97 -17.76
CA PRO A 606 -27.04 4.24 -17.04
C PRO A 606 -26.49 5.64 -17.33
N ARG A 607 -26.04 6.32 -16.28
CA ARG A 607 -25.40 7.65 -16.34
C ARG A 607 -24.05 7.61 -15.64
N PRO A 608 -23.00 8.28 -16.16
CA PRO A 608 -21.68 8.28 -15.52
C PRO A 608 -21.68 9.01 -14.17
N ILE A 609 -20.92 8.46 -13.21
CA ILE A 609 -20.54 9.12 -11.95
C ILE A 609 -19.03 9.37 -11.96
N TYR A 610 -18.57 10.49 -11.40
CA TYR A 610 -17.17 10.90 -11.31
C TYR A 610 -16.70 11.03 -9.85
N ALA A 611 -16.89 9.97 -9.05
CA ALA A 611 -16.34 9.89 -7.69
C ALA A 611 -14.98 9.15 -7.75
N GLU A 612 -13.97 9.64 -7.03
CA GLU A 612 -12.63 9.00 -6.99
C GLU A 612 -12.61 7.75 -6.09
N GLU A 613 -13.49 7.69 -5.08
CA GLU A 613 -13.66 6.56 -4.17
C GLU A 613 -15.16 6.32 -3.89
N PHE A 614 -15.53 5.07 -3.60
CA PHE A 614 -16.91 4.71 -3.23
C PHE A 614 -17.06 4.68 -1.71
N CYS A 615 -18.07 5.36 -1.18
CA CYS A 615 -18.54 5.18 0.19
C CYS A 615 -19.70 4.20 0.16
N TYR A 616 -19.55 3.09 0.88
CA TYR A 616 -20.68 2.23 1.21
C TYR A 616 -21.44 2.92 2.37
N GLU A 617 -22.38 3.82 2.06
CA GLU A 617 -23.43 4.17 3.03
C GLU A 617 -24.30 2.93 3.20
N GLY A 618 -23.94 2.12 4.18
CA GLY A 618 -24.38 0.73 4.29
C GLY A 618 -25.82 0.54 4.72
N ASP A 619 -26.06 -0.62 5.34
CA ASP A 619 -27.32 -1.19 5.83
C ASP A 619 -28.44 -0.24 6.33
N TYR A 620 -28.12 0.98 6.74
CA TYR A 620 -29.04 1.96 7.30
C TYR A 620 -28.96 3.27 6.51
N PRO A 621 -29.74 3.41 5.42
CA PRO A 621 -29.69 4.55 4.52
C PRO A 621 -30.34 5.80 5.14
N LEU A 622 -29.81 6.98 4.79
CA LEU A 622 -30.34 8.24 5.27
C LEU A 622 -31.61 8.63 4.53
N THR A 623 -32.71 8.79 5.26
CA THR A 623 -33.96 9.36 4.73
C THR A 623 -34.40 10.55 5.57
N ILE A 624 -34.65 11.68 4.93
CA ILE A 624 -35.08 12.92 5.58
C ILE A 624 -36.36 13.42 4.93
N ASP A 625 -37.41 13.57 5.73
CA ASP A 625 -38.75 13.97 5.27
C ASP A 625 -39.25 13.13 4.07
N GLY A 626 -38.90 11.83 4.04
CA GLY A 626 -39.26 10.89 2.97
C GLY A 626 -38.37 10.97 1.72
N VAL A 627 -37.29 11.76 1.75
CA VAL A 627 -36.33 11.86 0.65
C VAL A 627 -35.04 11.10 1.01
N PRO A 628 -34.63 10.10 0.24
CA PRO A 628 -33.35 9.43 0.41
C PRO A 628 -32.19 10.38 0.13
N HIS A 629 -31.10 10.28 0.88
CA HIS A 629 -29.90 11.08 0.68
C HIS A 629 -28.67 10.17 0.54
N LEU A 630 -27.74 10.58 -0.33
CA LEU A 630 -26.35 10.13 -0.33
C LEU A 630 -25.54 11.10 0.53
N VAL A 631 -25.29 10.79 1.79
CA VAL A 631 -24.62 11.67 2.76
C VAL A 631 -25.35 13.02 2.87
N THR A 632 -24.91 14.05 2.15
CA THR A 632 -25.54 15.38 2.10
C THR A 632 -26.40 15.61 0.85
N TYR A 633 -26.37 14.71 -0.13
CA TYR A 633 -26.97 14.90 -1.44
C TYR A 633 -28.36 14.24 -1.56
N PRO A 634 -29.46 14.98 -1.80
CA PRO A 634 -30.79 14.39 -1.94
C PRO A 634 -30.93 13.61 -3.27
N ILE A 635 -31.46 12.39 -3.19
CA ILE A 635 -31.75 11.55 -4.35
C ILE A 635 -33.19 11.80 -4.79
N ALA A 636 -33.36 12.46 -5.93
CA ALA A 636 -34.67 12.72 -6.52
C ALA A 636 -34.70 12.37 -8.01
N PRO A 637 -35.82 11.82 -8.54
CA PRO A 637 -35.95 11.48 -9.95
C PRO A 637 -35.58 12.64 -10.88
N GLY A 638 -34.75 12.36 -11.88
CA GLY A 638 -34.28 13.35 -12.86
C GLY A 638 -33.11 14.24 -12.40
N THR A 639 -32.59 14.06 -11.18
CA THR A 639 -31.40 14.78 -10.69
C THR A 639 -30.14 13.97 -11.03
N PRO A 640 -29.20 14.51 -11.85
CA PRO A 640 -27.96 13.80 -12.15
C PRO A 640 -27.02 13.84 -10.94
N VAL A 641 -26.69 12.66 -10.41
CA VAL A 641 -25.62 12.49 -9.41
C VAL A 641 -24.30 12.41 -10.17
N SER A 642 -23.48 13.46 -10.12
CA SER A 642 -22.14 13.47 -10.75
C SER A 642 -21.01 13.31 -9.76
N THR A 643 -21.16 13.89 -8.56
CA THR A 643 -20.18 13.95 -7.46
C THR A 643 -20.94 14.11 -6.14
N PHE A 644 -20.48 13.48 -5.07
CA PHE A 644 -21.03 13.60 -3.70
C PHE A 644 -19.90 13.39 -2.68
N GLU A 645 -20.06 13.98 -1.48
CA GLU A 645 -19.10 13.81 -0.38
C GLU A 645 -19.29 12.43 0.27
N LEU A 646 -18.19 11.81 0.70
CA LEU A 646 -18.20 10.55 1.45
C LEU A 646 -18.37 10.82 2.94
N GLY A 647 -19.13 9.98 3.63
CA GLY A 647 -19.35 10.15 5.07
C GLY A 647 -20.35 9.16 5.67
N THR A 648 -20.51 9.26 6.98
CA THR A 648 -21.43 8.45 7.78
C THR A 648 -22.36 9.34 8.59
N HIS A 649 -23.52 8.82 8.99
CA HIS A 649 -24.56 9.62 9.61
C HIS A 649 -25.19 8.96 10.84
N ILE A 650 -25.75 9.78 11.73
CA ILE A 650 -26.53 9.30 12.87
C ILE A 650 -27.63 10.28 13.29
N GLY A 651 -28.79 9.75 13.66
CA GLY A 651 -29.86 10.50 14.32
C GLY A 651 -31.25 10.31 13.69
N VAL A 652 -32.27 10.40 14.53
CA VAL A 652 -33.70 10.42 14.18
C VAL A 652 -34.27 11.79 14.55
N GLY A 653 -33.94 12.81 13.78
CA GLY A 653 -34.22 14.22 14.11
C GLY A 653 -33.22 15.13 13.42
N PRO A 654 -32.58 16.12 14.07
CA PRO A 654 -31.36 16.65 13.46
C PRO A 654 -30.40 15.47 13.24
N VAL A 655 -30.01 15.25 11.98
CA VAL A 655 -29.08 14.20 11.58
C VAL A 655 -27.68 14.78 11.60
N TYR A 656 -26.74 14.02 12.14
CA TYR A 656 -25.34 14.41 12.22
C TYR A 656 -24.54 13.63 11.20
N VAL A 657 -23.68 14.29 10.43
CA VAL A 657 -22.84 13.67 9.40
C VAL A 657 -21.37 13.95 9.69
N GLN A 658 -20.56 12.90 9.62
CA GLN A 658 -19.10 12.97 9.65
C GLN A 658 -18.57 12.70 8.23
N SER A 659 -17.90 13.69 7.65
CA SER A 659 -17.27 13.60 6.32
C SER A 659 -15.95 12.84 6.41
N TRP A 660 -15.60 12.11 5.34
CA TRP A 660 -14.30 11.44 5.18
C TRP A 660 -13.30 12.25 4.35
N GLU A 661 -13.73 13.34 3.70
CA GLU A 661 -12.88 14.16 2.81
C GLU A 661 -12.42 15.49 3.46
N GLU A 662 -13.11 15.95 4.51
CA GLU A 662 -12.73 17.14 5.28
C GLU A 662 -11.98 16.78 6.57
N ASP A 663 -11.44 17.79 7.27
CA ASP A 663 -10.83 17.64 8.60
C ASP A 663 -11.78 16.81 9.50
N GLU A 664 -11.35 15.61 9.94
CA GLU A 664 -12.16 14.64 10.75
C GLU A 664 -12.73 15.26 12.05
N ASP A 665 -12.27 16.47 12.37
CA ASP A 665 -12.72 17.33 13.46
C ASP A 665 -14.09 17.99 13.26
N ILE A 666 -14.74 17.90 12.09
CA ILE A 666 -16.02 18.58 11.80
C ILE A 666 -17.20 17.61 11.65
N VAL A 667 -18.26 17.84 12.45
CA VAL A 667 -19.54 17.16 12.36
C VAL A 667 -20.63 18.14 11.90
N PHE A 668 -21.30 17.83 10.80
CA PHE A 668 -22.37 18.64 10.23
C PHE A 668 -23.73 18.30 10.83
N VAL A 669 -24.56 19.30 11.11
CA VAL A 669 -25.99 19.09 11.38
C VAL A 669 -26.75 19.26 10.07
N LEU A 670 -27.21 18.15 9.48
CA LEU A 670 -27.92 18.18 8.22
C LEU A 670 -29.23 18.99 8.34
N LEU A 671 -29.51 19.81 7.33
CA LEU A 671 -30.57 20.84 7.30
C LEU A 671 -30.38 22.03 8.27
N GLY A 672 -29.21 22.18 8.89
CA GLY A 672 -28.81 23.35 9.69
C GLY A 672 -27.57 24.07 9.14
N THR A 673 -27.34 25.33 9.55
CA THR A 673 -26.07 26.05 9.28
C THR A 673 -25.03 25.86 10.39
N LYS A 674 -25.29 24.95 11.32
CA LYS A 674 -24.48 24.75 12.53
C LYS A 674 -23.54 23.57 12.30
N THR A 675 -22.24 23.81 12.44
CA THR A 675 -21.23 22.76 12.57
C THR A 675 -20.88 22.58 14.04
N LEU A 676 -20.58 21.35 14.43
CA LEU A 676 -19.99 21.00 15.71
C LEU A 676 -18.60 20.46 15.46
N THR A 677 -17.67 20.67 16.38
CA THR A 677 -16.46 19.85 16.36
C THR A 677 -16.75 18.46 16.92
N THR A 678 -15.96 17.44 16.57
CA THR A 678 -16.08 16.08 17.10
C THR A 678 -16.09 16.08 18.65
N ALA A 679 -15.21 16.87 19.26
CA ALA A 679 -15.19 17.07 20.72
C ALA A 679 -16.50 17.70 21.27
N GLN A 680 -17.09 18.68 20.57
CA GLN A 680 -18.36 19.30 20.99
C GLN A 680 -19.56 18.36 20.83
N PHE A 681 -19.56 17.54 19.78
CA PHE A 681 -20.56 16.51 19.53
C PHE A 681 -20.52 15.48 20.67
N ASN A 682 -19.35 14.87 20.92
CA ASN A 682 -19.18 13.87 21.97
C ASN A 682 -19.47 14.43 23.37
N ALA A 683 -19.10 15.69 23.65
CA ALA A 683 -19.44 16.34 24.92
C ALA A 683 -20.96 16.50 25.13
N GLN A 684 -21.70 16.88 24.09
CA GLN A 684 -23.17 17.01 24.16
C GLN A 684 -23.86 15.65 24.27
N LEU A 685 -23.35 14.65 23.55
CA LEU A 685 -23.85 13.27 23.57
C LEU A 685 -23.71 12.66 24.97
N ARG A 686 -22.50 12.74 25.57
CA ARG A 686 -22.24 12.25 26.93
C ARG A 686 -23.04 13.00 28.00
N ALA A 687 -23.39 14.27 27.76
CA ALA A 687 -24.25 15.04 28.66
C ALA A 687 -25.74 14.71 28.51
N GLY A 688 -26.14 13.87 27.53
CA GLY A 688 -27.54 13.58 27.22
C GLY A 688 -28.30 14.79 26.68
N THR A 689 -27.58 15.77 26.12
CA THR A 689 -28.14 17.03 25.61
C THR A 689 -28.22 17.11 24.10
N LEU A 690 -27.70 16.09 23.40
CA LEU A 690 -27.68 16.06 21.94
C LEU A 690 -29.07 15.62 21.41
N PRO A 691 -29.81 16.49 20.68
CA PRO A 691 -31.10 16.12 20.11
C PRO A 691 -30.93 15.09 18.99
N GLY A 692 -31.93 14.24 18.75
CA GLY A 692 -31.93 13.27 17.64
C GLY A 692 -31.13 11.98 17.88
N VAL A 693 -30.32 11.91 18.94
CA VAL A 693 -29.56 10.71 19.33
C VAL A 693 -29.95 10.29 20.76
N PRO A 694 -30.99 9.46 20.92
CA PRO A 694 -31.55 9.14 22.23
C PRO A 694 -30.75 8.05 22.95
N LEU A 695 -29.69 8.43 23.67
CA LEU A 695 -28.99 7.49 24.55
C LEU A 695 -29.85 7.11 25.77
N PRO A 696 -30.02 5.82 26.07
CA PRO A 696 -30.68 5.35 27.29
C PRO A 696 -29.98 5.84 28.57
N GLU A 697 -30.74 5.98 29.66
CA GLU A 697 -30.17 6.46 30.93
C GLU A 697 -29.02 5.56 31.44
N ALA A 698 -29.13 4.26 31.19
CA ALA A 698 -28.13 3.25 31.54
C ALA A 698 -26.76 3.47 30.85
N ALA A 699 -26.70 4.22 29.75
CA ALA A 699 -25.44 4.58 29.09
C ALA A 699 -24.63 5.57 29.95
N PHE A 700 -25.30 6.43 30.71
CA PHE A 700 -24.64 7.46 31.53
C PHE A 700 -24.01 6.84 32.78
N GLY A 701 -22.68 6.66 32.75
CA GLY A 701 -21.90 6.03 33.81
C GLY A 701 -21.26 4.70 33.42
N PHE A 702 -21.70 4.11 32.30
CA PHE A 702 -21.06 2.94 31.69
C PHE A 702 -19.86 3.31 30.81
N LEU A 703 -19.97 4.41 30.06
CA LEU A 703 -18.94 4.87 29.13
C LEU A 703 -17.73 5.49 29.85
N PRO A 704 -16.49 5.24 29.39
CA PRO A 704 -15.30 5.97 29.81
C PRO A 704 -15.44 7.50 29.63
N GLY A 705 -14.69 8.28 30.42
CA GLY A 705 -14.77 9.74 30.40
C GLY A 705 -14.31 10.38 29.09
N ASP A 706 -13.46 9.69 28.35
CA ASP A 706 -12.92 10.07 27.04
C ASP A 706 -13.58 9.33 25.88
N ALA A 707 -14.66 8.56 26.12
CA ALA A 707 -15.27 7.71 25.10
C ALA A 707 -15.87 8.54 23.94
N GLU A 708 -15.49 8.24 22.71
CA GLU A 708 -15.96 8.90 21.49
C GLU A 708 -16.81 7.96 20.65
N LEU A 709 -17.91 8.48 20.09
CA LEU A 709 -18.80 7.72 19.22
C LEU A 709 -18.08 7.40 17.90
N ASP A 710 -18.12 6.13 17.50
CA ASP A 710 -17.72 5.69 16.16
C ASP A 710 -18.94 5.75 15.24
N PHE A 711 -18.98 6.71 14.32
CA PHE A 711 -20.08 6.88 13.38
C PHE A 711 -20.21 5.69 12.42
N SER A 712 -19.09 5.07 12.03
CA SER A 712 -19.07 3.97 11.07
C SER A 712 -19.65 2.67 11.65
N GLU A 713 -19.65 2.56 12.98
CA GLU A 713 -20.13 1.40 13.73
C GLU A 713 -21.43 1.67 14.50
N SER A 714 -22.10 2.80 14.22
CA SER A 714 -23.31 3.22 14.92
C SER A 714 -24.49 3.45 13.98
N PHE A 715 -25.70 3.17 14.45
CA PHE A 715 -26.94 3.49 13.74
C PHE A 715 -28.09 3.77 14.72
N VAL A 716 -29.10 4.51 14.27
CA VAL A 716 -30.40 4.63 14.94
C VAL A 716 -31.48 4.82 13.89
N VAL A 717 -32.52 3.98 13.93
CA VAL A 717 -33.65 4.01 12.98
C VAL A 717 -34.96 3.69 13.69
N PRO A 718 -36.11 4.21 13.22
CA PRO A 718 -37.41 3.82 13.75
C PRO A 718 -37.74 2.36 13.44
N ALA A 719 -38.33 1.66 14.39
CA ALA A 719 -38.90 0.34 14.17
C ALA A 719 -40.11 0.42 13.23
N THR A 720 -40.30 -0.62 12.44
CA THR A 720 -41.42 -0.80 11.52
C THR A 720 -42.22 -2.04 11.93
N ASP A 721 -43.47 -2.16 11.46
CA ASP A 721 -44.33 -3.33 11.74
C ASP A 721 -43.65 -4.68 11.44
N THR A 722 -42.70 -4.72 10.50
CA THR A 722 -41.96 -5.95 10.12
C THR A 722 -40.73 -6.21 10.99
N THR A 723 -40.24 -5.20 11.71
CA THR A 723 -39.00 -5.23 12.51
C THR A 723 -39.25 -5.13 14.02
N GLU A 724 -40.51 -5.00 14.46
CA GLU A 724 -40.86 -4.91 15.90
C GLU A 724 -40.34 -6.07 16.76
N ASP A 725 -40.35 -7.31 16.24
CA ASP A 725 -39.80 -8.48 16.95
C ASP A 725 -38.34 -8.80 16.55
N SER A 726 -37.57 -7.78 16.15
CA SER A 726 -36.17 -7.94 15.77
C SER A 726 -35.33 -8.55 16.90
N PRO A 727 -34.43 -9.51 16.61
CA PRO A 727 -33.46 -10.00 17.59
C PRO A 727 -32.41 -8.95 17.95
N LEU A 728 -32.25 -7.84 17.21
CA LEU A 728 -31.43 -6.70 17.63
C LEU A 728 -32.12 -5.85 18.72
N GLY A 729 -33.37 -6.19 19.04
CA GLY A 729 -34.19 -5.53 20.04
C GLY A 729 -34.81 -4.21 19.56
N VAL A 730 -35.84 -3.78 20.29
CA VAL A 730 -36.54 -2.50 20.10
C VAL A 730 -36.68 -1.84 21.46
N ASP A 731 -36.30 -0.57 21.54
CA ASP A 731 -36.51 0.26 22.72
C ASP A 731 -37.15 1.59 22.31
N ALA A 732 -38.25 1.95 22.97
CA ALA A 732 -39.06 3.12 22.66
C ALA A 732 -39.44 3.28 21.16
N GLY A 733 -39.61 2.16 20.44
CA GLY A 733 -39.93 2.16 19.01
C GLY A 733 -38.74 2.46 18.09
N LEU A 734 -37.51 2.32 18.58
CA LEU A 734 -36.27 2.51 17.83
C LEU A 734 -35.41 1.24 17.86
N HIS A 735 -34.70 1.02 16.76
CA HIS A 735 -33.50 0.17 16.75
C HIS A 735 -32.27 1.06 16.79
N TYR A 736 -31.25 0.66 17.55
CA TYR A 736 -29.99 1.37 17.58
C TYR A 736 -28.81 0.47 17.99
N ASN A 737 -27.63 0.83 17.51
CA ASN A 737 -26.35 0.44 18.09
C ASN A 737 -25.52 1.72 18.19
N PHE A 738 -25.10 2.10 19.39
CA PHE A 738 -24.15 3.19 19.57
C PHE A 738 -22.82 2.60 20.04
N CYS A 739 -21.83 2.60 19.15
CA CYS A 739 -20.49 2.09 19.41
C CYS A 739 -19.55 3.24 19.79
N PHE A 740 -18.78 3.06 20.85
CA PHE A 740 -17.81 4.03 21.34
C PHE A 740 -16.42 3.43 21.46
N THR A 741 -15.38 4.24 21.27
CA THR A 741 -13.97 3.88 21.49
C THR A 741 -13.33 4.85 22.50
N SER A 742 -12.17 4.49 23.06
CA SER A 742 -11.47 5.30 24.06
C SER A 742 -9.95 5.20 23.88
N ASP A 743 -9.29 6.35 23.89
CA ASP A 743 -7.82 6.44 23.83
C ASP A 743 -7.15 5.90 25.09
N SER A 744 -7.83 6.01 26.25
CA SER A 744 -7.31 5.49 27.52
C SER A 744 -7.37 3.96 27.65
N GLU A 745 -8.23 3.31 26.86
CA GLU A 745 -8.42 1.86 26.83
C GLU A 745 -8.44 1.34 25.37
N PRO A 746 -7.29 1.42 24.66
CA PRO A 746 -7.22 1.10 23.24
C PRO A 746 -7.59 -0.36 22.95
N GLY A 747 -8.29 -0.58 21.84
CA GLY A 747 -8.74 -1.91 21.39
C GLY A 747 -10.05 -2.40 22.01
N LYS A 748 -10.62 -1.66 22.98
CA LYS A 748 -11.98 -1.91 23.49
C LYS A 748 -13.00 -0.99 22.83
N SER A 749 -14.23 -1.50 22.75
CA SER A 749 -15.40 -0.76 22.31
C SER A 749 -16.56 -0.95 23.28
N TRP A 750 -17.35 0.10 23.48
CA TRP A 750 -18.56 0.10 24.31
C TRP A 750 -19.77 0.26 23.40
N CYS A 751 -20.73 -0.64 23.51
CA CYS A 751 -21.92 -0.67 22.66
C CYS A 751 -23.17 -0.52 23.52
N ILE A 752 -24.03 0.41 23.13
CA ILE A 752 -25.36 0.60 23.73
C ILE A 752 -26.41 0.18 22.71
N THR A 753 -27.23 -0.81 23.07
CA THR A 753 -28.27 -1.38 22.22
C THR A 753 -29.58 -1.54 23.01
N PRO A 754 -30.72 -1.81 22.35
CA PRO A 754 -31.96 -2.15 23.05
C PRO A 754 -31.86 -3.38 23.97
N LEU A 755 -30.84 -4.23 23.80
CA LEU A 755 -30.60 -5.41 24.62
C LEU A 755 -29.74 -5.12 25.86
N GLY A 756 -29.08 -3.97 25.93
CA GLY A 756 -28.24 -3.60 27.05
C GLY A 756 -27.02 -2.77 26.67
N ALA A 757 -26.14 -2.58 27.66
CA ALA A 757 -24.85 -1.90 27.51
C ALA A 757 -23.72 -2.91 27.68
N PHE A 758 -22.81 -2.96 26.70
CA PHE A 758 -21.80 -3.99 26.63
C PHE A 758 -20.41 -3.44 26.29
N CYS A 759 -19.35 -4.13 26.73
CA CYS A 759 -17.97 -3.76 26.45
C CYS A 759 -17.21 -4.97 25.90
N PHE A 760 -16.58 -4.80 24.74
CA PHE A 760 -15.92 -5.88 24.01
C PHE A 760 -14.55 -5.45 23.49
N THR A 761 -13.73 -6.41 23.09
CA THR A 761 -12.54 -6.16 22.27
C THR A 761 -12.94 -6.13 20.80
N GLY A 762 -12.42 -5.18 20.03
CA GLY A 762 -12.81 -4.93 18.64
C GLY A 762 -14.14 -4.17 18.52
N LYS A 763 -14.55 -3.84 17.29
CA LYS A 763 -15.71 -2.97 17.00
C LYS A 763 -16.90 -3.79 16.49
N PRO A 764 -17.95 -4.05 17.30
CA PRO A 764 -19.16 -4.71 16.81
C PRO A 764 -20.20 -3.68 16.35
N PHE A 765 -20.92 -4.04 15.29
CA PHE A 765 -21.99 -3.27 14.68
C PHE A 765 -23.37 -3.59 15.28
N GLY A 766 -23.50 -4.69 16.02
CA GLY A 766 -24.74 -5.06 16.71
C GLY A 766 -24.57 -6.27 17.62
N VAL A 767 -25.61 -6.58 18.39
CA VAL A 767 -25.66 -7.74 19.28
C VAL A 767 -27.02 -8.44 19.17
N VAL A 768 -27.03 -9.77 19.22
CA VAL A 768 -28.27 -10.58 19.19
C VAL A 768 -28.25 -11.62 20.31
N PRO A 769 -29.42 -12.02 20.85
CA PRO A 769 -29.51 -13.09 21.85
C PRO A 769 -28.95 -14.40 21.32
N ILE A 770 -28.49 -15.28 22.21
CA ILE A 770 -28.12 -16.65 21.84
C ILE A 770 -29.38 -17.52 21.87
N PRO A 771 -29.80 -18.14 20.75
CA PRO A 771 -30.94 -19.07 20.76
C PRO A 771 -30.74 -20.21 21.76
N GLY A 772 -31.81 -20.57 22.47
CA GLY A 772 -31.79 -21.65 23.47
C GLY A 772 -31.09 -21.30 24.78
N HIS A 773 -30.68 -20.05 24.99
CA HIS A 773 -30.20 -19.56 26.28
C HIS A 773 -31.36 -18.89 27.04
N THR A 774 -31.58 -19.26 28.31
CA THR A 774 -32.62 -18.65 29.14
C THR A 774 -32.03 -17.57 30.04
N ASP A 775 -32.68 -16.41 30.08
CA ASP A 775 -32.31 -15.28 30.94
C ASP A 775 -32.19 -15.72 32.41
N GLY A 776 -30.99 -15.60 32.96
CA GLY A 776 -30.74 -15.74 34.38
C GLY A 776 -30.30 -14.41 34.96
N ASP A 777 -31.24 -13.60 35.48
CA ASP A 777 -31.06 -12.47 36.42
C ASP A 777 -29.72 -11.67 36.34
N GLY A 778 -29.21 -11.39 35.14
CA GLY A 778 -27.92 -10.73 34.84
C GLY A 778 -27.64 -10.70 33.31
N ASP A 779 -26.52 -10.09 32.88
CA ASP A 779 -26.10 -9.94 31.46
C ASP A 779 -26.29 -11.25 30.67
N SER A 780 -27.41 -11.37 29.96
CA SER A 780 -27.69 -12.53 29.11
C SER A 780 -26.60 -12.61 28.05
N PRO A 781 -26.00 -13.79 27.81
CA PRO A 781 -24.97 -13.91 26.80
C PRO A 781 -25.57 -13.60 25.42
N VAL A 782 -24.79 -12.91 24.61
CA VAL A 782 -25.15 -12.43 23.27
C VAL A 782 -24.12 -12.88 22.24
N TRP A 783 -24.51 -12.88 20.97
CA TRP A 783 -23.57 -12.90 19.85
C TRP A 783 -23.34 -11.48 19.35
N LEU A 784 -22.11 -11.17 18.94
CA LEU A 784 -21.75 -9.92 18.32
C LEU A 784 -21.86 -10.05 16.80
N ILE A 785 -22.31 -8.99 16.16
CA ILE A 785 -22.30 -8.84 14.71
C ILE A 785 -21.18 -7.88 14.33
N ARG A 786 -20.31 -8.30 13.41
CA ARG A 786 -19.31 -7.43 12.77
C ARG A 786 -19.52 -7.41 11.28
N LYS A 787 -19.25 -6.27 10.67
CA LYS A 787 -19.23 -6.12 9.22
C LYS A 787 -17.91 -6.61 8.65
N ASP A 788 -17.94 -7.12 7.42
CA ASP A 788 -16.72 -7.26 6.63
C ASP A 788 -16.13 -5.89 6.26
N SER A 789 -14.90 -5.87 5.70
CA SER A 789 -14.21 -4.63 5.32
C SER A 789 -14.96 -3.76 4.30
N PHE A 790 -15.98 -4.29 3.64
CA PHE A 790 -16.79 -3.60 2.63
C PHE A 790 -18.22 -3.32 3.11
N GLY A 791 -18.57 -3.68 4.35
CA GLY A 791 -19.91 -3.56 4.91
C GLY A 791 -20.98 -4.44 4.28
N ARG A 792 -20.62 -5.42 3.43
CA ARG A 792 -21.59 -6.17 2.60
C ARG A 792 -22.21 -7.36 3.33
N THR A 793 -21.40 -8.05 4.13
CA THR A 793 -21.82 -9.22 4.91
C THR A 793 -21.56 -9.01 6.39
N ALA A 794 -22.28 -9.79 7.19
CA ALA A 794 -22.21 -9.77 8.64
C ALA A 794 -21.69 -11.11 9.15
N THR A 795 -20.69 -11.05 10.02
CA THR A 795 -20.11 -12.22 10.68
C THR A 795 -20.47 -12.20 12.16
N LEU A 796 -20.84 -13.37 12.69
CA LEU A 796 -21.13 -13.54 14.11
C LEU A 796 -19.89 -13.90 14.90
N PHE A 797 -19.80 -13.37 16.12
CA PHE A 797 -18.76 -13.65 17.11
C PHE A 797 -19.38 -13.96 18.48
N ASP A 798 -18.76 -14.87 19.22
CA ASP A 798 -19.20 -15.16 20.59
C ASP A 798 -18.70 -14.03 21.47
N ALA A 799 -19.62 -13.35 22.18
CA ALA A 799 -19.27 -12.15 22.93
C ALA A 799 -18.31 -12.43 24.11
N THR A 800 -18.36 -13.64 24.67
CA THR A 800 -17.53 -14.02 25.83
C THR A 800 -16.09 -14.28 25.43
N THR A 801 -15.90 -14.96 24.30
CA THR A 801 -14.59 -15.41 23.80
C THR A 801 -14.05 -14.56 22.66
N ASN A 802 -14.83 -13.59 22.17
CA ASN A 802 -14.54 -12.75 21.00
C ASN A 802 -14.14 -13.57 19.76
N THR A 803 -14.79 -14.71 19.57
CA THR A 803 -14.38 -15.70 18.59
C THR A 803 -15.41 -15.88 17.49
N GLU A 804 -14.96 -15.92 16.25
CA GLU A 804 -15.83 -16.08 15.08
C GLU A 804 -16.52 -17.45 15.03
N PHE A 805 -17.75 -17.46 14.55
CA PHE A 805 -18.55 -18.65 14.34
C PHE A 805 -18.10 -19.48 13.13
N PHE A 806 -18.39 -20.78 13.17
CA PHE A 806 -18.22 -21.65 12.01
C PHE A 806 -19.35 -21.38 11.00
N PRO A 807 -19.04 -21.12 9.72
CA PRO A 807 -20.05 -20.85 8.71
C PRO A 807 -20.94 -22.09 8.49
N PRO A 808 -22.27 -21.97 8.53
CA PRO A 808 -23.15 -23.12 8.34
C PRO A 808 -23.12 -23.63 6.89
N TYR A 809 -22.97 -24.94 6.73
CA TYR A 809 -23.12 -25.62 5.44
C TYR A 809 -24.51 -26.24 5.28
N THR A 810 -24.96 -26.30 4.03
CA THR A 810 -26.09 -27.12 3.62
C THR A 810 -25.66 -28.58 3.45
N GLY A 811 -26.63 -29.50 3.35
CA GLY A 811 -26.34 -30.91 3.05
C GLY A 811 -25.66 -31.12 1.69
N ALA A 812 -25.75 -30.15 0.77
CA ALA A 812 -25.09 -30.18 -0.53
C ALA A 812 -23.64 -29.67 -0.51
N GLY A 813 -23.19 -29.08 0.60
CA GLY A 813 -21.82 -28.54 0.74
C GLY A 813 -21.66 -27.08 0.36
N ASP A 814 -22.73 -26.41 -0.05
CA ASP A 814 -22.79 -24.96 -0.20
C ASP A 814 -22.93 -24.27 1.18
N PHE A 815 -22.51 -23.01 1.29
CA PHE A 815 -22.82 -22.19 2.48
C PHE A 815 -24.33 -21.94 2.57
N HIS A 816 -24.86 -21.89 3.80
CA HIS A 816 -26.25 -21.53 4.03
C HIS A 816 -26.50 -20.07 3.62
N ALA A 817 -27.68 -19.78 3.06
CA ALA A 817 -28.03 -18.44 2.54
C ALA A 817 -27.74 -17.30 3.53
N LEU A 818 -28.04 -17.50 4.83
CA LEU A 818 -27.83 -16.49 5.86
C LEU A 818 -26.37 -16.07 6.07
N ASN A 819 -25.39 -16.83 5.53
CA ASN A 819 -23.98 -16.42 5.54
C ASN A 819 -23.71 -15.15 4.71
N SER A 820 -24.63 -14.81 3.79
CA SER A 820 -24.58 -13.62 2.95
C SER A 820 -25.50 -12.49 3.44
N LEU A 821 -26.05 -12.63 4.65
CA LEU A 821 -27.06 -11.70 5.17
C LEU A 821 -26.38 -10.38 5.61
N PRO A 822 -26.80 -9.22 5.08
CA PRO A 822 -26.38 -7.91 5.59
C PRO A 822 -26.94 -7.64 6.99
N VAL A 823 -26.37 -6.68 7.74
CA VAL A 823 -26.80 -6.46 9.14
C VAL A 823 -28.27 -6.01 9.22
N SER A 824 -28.78 -5.24 8.25
CA SER A 824 -30.20 -4.87 8.22
C SER A 824 -31.13 -6.08 8.13
N GLY A 825 -30.67 -7.18 7.52
CA GLY A 825 -31.40 -8.43 7.41
C GLY A 825 -31.63 -9.13 8.76
N PHE A 826 -30.79 -8.87 9.76
CA PHE A 826 -30.93 -9.48 11.09
C PHE A 826 -32.25 -9.10 11.76
N HIS A 827 -32.84 -7.94 11.43
CA HIS A 827 -34.13 -7.52 11.97
C HIS A 827 -35.30 -8.45 11.60
N HIS A 828 -35.16 -9.21 10.52
CA HIS A 828 -36.19 -10.14 10.04
C HIS A 828 -35.99 -11.58 10.55
N LEU A 829 -34.90 -11.86 11.26
CA LEU A 829 -34.60 -13.20 11.74
C LEU A 829 -35.52 -13.58 12.90
N ARG A 830 -35.92 -14.85 12.94
CA ARG A 830 -36.60 -15.49 14.08
C ARG A 830 -35.89 -16.79 14.42
N VAL A 831 -35.96 -17.21 15.68
CA VAL A 831 -35.34 -18.49 16.09
C VAL A 831 -36.01 -19.64 15.33
N ARG A 832 -35.19 -20.47 14.68
CA ARG A 832 -35.66 -21.61 13.87
C ARG A 832 -36.25 -22.69 14.75
N ASN A 833 -35.52 -23.10 15.79
CA ASN A 833 -35.91 -24.18 16.68
C ASN A 833 -35.29 -24.04 18.07
N GLU A 834 -36.03 -23.37 18.97
CA GLU A 834 -35.60 -23.09 20.35
C GLU A 834 -35.14 -24.33 21.12
N LYS A 835 -35.81 -25.47 20.88
CA LYS A 835 -35.52 -26.73 21.58
C LYS A 835 -34.19 -27.32 21.13
N VAL A 836 -33.90 -27.32 19.83
CA VAL A 836 -32.62 -27.83 19.30
C VAL A 836 -31.49 -26.88 19.69
N SER A 837 -31.69 -25.57 19.60
CA SER A 837 -30.74 -24.58 20.10
C SER A 837 -30.40 -24.78 21.58
N SER A 838 -31.41 -25.03 22.42
CA SER A 838 -31.18 -25.34 23.85
C SER A 838 -30.35 -26.62 24.05
N LYS A 839 -30.55 -27.64 23.20
CA LYS A 839 -29.73 -28.88 23.22
C LYS A 839 -28.30 -28.59 22.77
N MET A 840 -28.10 -27.73 21.77
CA MET A 840 -26.77 -27.34 21.29
C MET A 840 -25.96 -26.68 22.42
N ARG A 841 -26.56 -25.77 23.21
CA ARG A 841 -25.90 -25.15 24.39
C ARG A 841 -25.41 -26.13 25.44
N SER A 842 -26.04 -27.30 25.53
CA SER A 842 -25.72 -28.36 26.49
C SER A 842 -25.03 -29.57 25.87
N CYS A 843 -24.58 -29.47 24.61
CA CYS A 843 -23.87 -30.56 23.93
C CYS A 843 -22.60 -30.93 24.68
N THR A 844 -22.47 -32.21 25.04
CA THR A 844 -21.32 -32.74 25.77
C THR A 844 -20.27 -33.32 24.82
N THR A 845 -19.01 -33.40 25.25
CA THR A 845 -17.94 -34.09 24.50
C THR A 845 -18.32 -35.54 24.15
N GLY A 846 -19.04 -36.23 25.03
CA GLY A 846 -19.51 -37.61 24.76
C GLY A 846 -20.52 -37.68 23.62
N GLN A 847 -21.44 -36.72 23.52
CA GLN A 847 -22.39 -36.64 22.41
C GLN A 847 -21.68 -36.28 21.09
N ALA A 848 -20.73 -35.35 21.13
CA ALA A 848 -19.91 -35.03 19.97
C ALA A 848 -19.08 -36.23 19.49
N ALA A 849 -18.52 -37.02 20.41
CA ALA A 849 -17.84 -38.28 20.08
C ALA A 849 -18.80 -39.28 19.40
N GLU A 850 -20.03 -39.39 19.90
CA GLU A 850 -21.07 -40.21 19.25
C GLU A 850 -21.38 -39.72 17.83
N PHE A 851 -21.40 -38.41 17.56
CA PHE A 851 -21.59 -37.88 16.20
C PHE A 851 -20.45 -38.24 15.26
N LEU A 852 -19.21 -38.26 15.75
CA LEU A 852 -18.04 -38.67 14.97
C LEU A 852 -18.04 -40.18 14.67
N GLU A 853 -18.49 -41.01 15.61
CA GLU A 853 -18.59 -42.47 15.45
C GLU A 853 -19.82 -42.91 14.64
N ASN A 854 -20.96 -42.24 14.85
CA ASN A 854 -22.25 -42.52 14.23
C ASN A 854 -22.98 -41.22 13.82
N PRO A 855 -22.71 -40.68 12.62
CA PRO A 855 -23.30 -39.44 12.13
C PRO A 855 -24.83 -39.41 12.07
N LEU A 856 -25.50 -40.57 12.05
CA LEU A 856 -26.97 -40.62 12.08
C LEU A 856 -27.56 -40.05 13.38
N ALA A 857 -26.82 -40.09 14.49
CA ALA A 857 -27.24 -39.52 15.77
C ALA A 857 -27.46 -37.99 15.70
N ILE A 858 -26.86 -37.30 14.71
CA ILE A 858 -27.09 -35.87 14.45
C ILE A 858 -28.55 -35.61 14.08
N LEU A 859 -29.19 -36.51 13.33
CA LEU A 859 -30.58 -36.35 12.88
C LEU A 859 -31.55 -36.40 14.07
N ASP A 860 -31.32 -37.32 14.99
CA ASP A 860 -32.09 -37.44 16.24
C ASP A 860 -31.82 -36.26 17.17
N PHE A 861 -30.56 -35.79 17.21
CA PHE A 861 -30.19 -34.61 17.98
C PHE A 861 -30.89 -33.34 17.46
N ALA A 862 -30.98 -33.17 16.14
CA ALA A 862 -31.65 -32.05 15.49
C ALA A 862 -33.19 -32.18 15.45
N GLU A 863 -33.77 -33.26 15.96
CA GLU A 863 -35.22 -33.49 16.05
C GLU A 863 -35.99 -33.30 14.72
N GLY A 864 -35.35 -33.66 13.60
CA GLY A 864 -35.92 -33.53 12.26
C GLY A 864 -35.75 -32.15 11.61
N ASP A 865 -35.04 -31.21 12.23
CA ASP A 865 -34.62 -29.97 11.59
C ASP A 865 -33.44 -30.26 10.64
N GLU A 866 -33.73 -30.38 9.35
CA GLU A 866 -32.72 -30.72 8.33
C GLU A 866 -31.63 -29.66 8.18
N THR A 867 -31.97 -28.38 8.40
CA THR A 867 -31.00 -27.27 8.30
C THR A 867 -30.01 -27.30 9.46
N LEU A 868 -30.48 -27.48 10.69
CA LEU A 868 -29.61 -27.60 11.85
C LEU A 868 -28.80 -28.90 11.83
N ALA A 869 -29.40 -30.00 11.35
CA ALA A 869 -28.67 -31.24 11.15
C ALA A 869 -27.52 -31.07 10.15
N ALA A 870 -27.77 -30.39 9.02
CA ALA A 870 -26.75 -30.10 8.02
C ALA A 870 -25.65 -29.17 8.56
N ALA A 871 -26.02 -28.13 9.31
CA ALA A 871 -25.06 -27.21 9.91
C ALA A 871 -24.14 -27.94 10.93
N ILE A 872 -24.70 -28.77 11.80
CA ILE A 872 -23.92 -29.58 12.75
C ILE A 872 -23.02 -30.58 12.01
N ALA A 873 -23.53 -31.26 10.99
CA ALA A 873 -22.73 -32.17 10.17
C ALA A 873 -21.59 -31.46 9.44
N GLY A 874 -21.83 -30.22 8.97
CA GLY A 874 -20.83 -29.37 8.31
C GLY A 874 -19.71 -28.89 9.22
N MET A 875 -19.90 -28.88 10.55
CA MET A 875 -18.83 -28.54 11.51
C MET A 875 -17.77 -29.65 11.62
N ILE A 876 -18.10 -30.90 11.28
CA ILE A 876 -17.22 -32.07 11.46
C ILE A 876 -16.03 -32.08 10.50
N PRO A 877 -16.17 -31.88 9.16
CA PRO A 877 -15.02 -31.75 8.27
C PRO A 877 -14.06 -30.66 8.75
N GLY A 878 -14.59 -29.62 9.38
CA GLY A 878 -13.78 -28.58 10.00
C GLY A 878 -13.04 -28.97 11.28
N THR A 879 -12.96 -30.24 11.64
CA THR A 879 -12.04 -30.71 12.69
C THR A 879 -10.77 -31.32 12.09
N GLN A 880 -10.66 -31.43 10.77
CA GLN A 880 -9.51 -32.05 10.09
C GLN A 880 -8.20 -31.24 10.18
N TRP A 881 -8.26 -29.93 10.40
CA TRP A 881 -7.06 -29.09 10.62
C TRP A 881 -6.35 -29.42 11.94
N MET A 882 -7.02 -30.15 12.84
CA MET A 882 -6.40 -30.59 14.09
C MET A 882 -5.40 -31.72 13.81
N SER A 883 -4.13 -31.47 14.14
CA SER A 883 -3.03 -32.36 13.78
C SER A 883 -3.15 -33.77 14.39
N GLY A 884 -3.59 -34.75 13.59
CA GLY A 884 -3.81 -36.14 14.00
C GLY A 884 -5.27 -36.58 14.11
N ALA A 885 -6.23 -35.68 13.84
CA ALA A 885 -7.66 -36.00 13.77
C ALA A 885 -7.96 -36.88 12.54
N ASN A 886 -7.94 -38.20 12.71
CA ASN A 886 -8.34 -39.15 11.66
C ASN A 886 -9.79 -39.59 11.86
N VAL A 887 -10.73 -38.69 11.55
CA VAL A 887 -12.17 -39.02 11.59
C VAL A 887 -12.49 -39.92 10.41
N LYS A 888 -12.87 -41.17 10.69
CA LYS A 888 -13.31 -42.14 9.67
C LYS A 888 -14.79 -42.42 9.85
N LEU A 889 -15.58 -42.09 8.83
CA LEU A 889 -17.02 -42.31 8.88
C LEU A 889 -17.39 -43.77 8.62
N PRO A 890 -18.42 -44.30 9.30
CA PRO A 890 -18.94 -45.64 9.02
C PRO A 890 -19.62 -45.69 7.65
N HIS A 891 -19.62 -46.86 7.01
CA HIS A 891 -20.37 -47.08 5.76
C HIS A 891 -21.88 -47.04 6.03
N LEU A 892 -22.62 -46.30 5.20
CA LEU A 892 -24.08 -46.25 5.21
C LEU A 892 -24.64 -46.73 3.87
N ASP A 893 -25.71 -47.53 3.90
CA ASP A 893 -26.38 -48.01 2.68
C ASP A 893 -27.07 -46.89 1.90
N SER A 894 -27.49 -45.84 2.59
CA SER A 894 -28.05 -44.62 2.02
C SER A 894 -27.67 -43.44 2.91
N ILE A 895 -27.12 -42.39 2.31
CA ILE A 895 -26.70 -41.18 3.03
C ILE A 895 -27.88 -40.20 3.05
N PRO A 896 -28.41 -39.84 4.24
CA PRO A 896 -29.47 -38.84 4.37
C PRO A 896 -29.04 -37.46 3.83
N PRO A 897 -29.96 -36.66 3.26
CA PRO A 897 -29.60 -35.38 2.65
C PRO A 897 -28.78 -34.42 3.54
N PRO A 898 -29.09 -34.23 4.85
CA PRO A 898 -28.29 -33.36 5.71
C PRO A 898 -26.84 -33.82 5.93
N LEU A 899 -26.54 -35.10 5.72
CA LEU A 899 -25.22 -35.69 5.96
C LEU A 899 -24.39 -35.85 4.69
N ARG A 900 -24.92 -35.49 3.51
CA ARG A 900 -24.26 -35.76 2.24
C ARG A 900 -22.91 -35.06 2.13
N PHE A 901 -22.83 -33.77 2.43
CA PHE A 901 -21.56 -33.02 2.43
C PHE A 901 -20.50 -33.66 3.34
N LEU A 902 -20.88 -34.04 4.57
CA LEU A 902 -20.00 -34.71 5.52
C LEU A 902 -19.40 -36.00 4.90
N TYR A 903 -20.22 -36.82 4.25
CA TYR A 903 -19.77 -38.05 3.59
C TYR A 903 -19.00 -37.82 2.29
N GLU A 904 -19.22 -36.72 1.58
CA GLU A 904 -18.40 -36.34 0.42
C GLU A 904 -16.99 -35.92 0.83
N GLN A 905 -16.84 -35.26 1.98
CA GLN A 905 -15.54 -34.83 2.50
C GLN A 905 -14.78 -35.97 3.21
N LEU A 906 -15.47 -36.80 4.01
CA LEU A 906 -14.84 -37.76 4.92
C LEU A 906 -15.23 -39.22 4.67
N GLY A 907 -16.15 -39.49 3.76
CA GLY A 907 -16.65 -40.84 3.50
C GLY A 907 -15.60 -41.71 2.76
N PRO A 908 -15.70 -43.04 2.90
CA PRO A 908 -14.87 -43.95 2.11
C PRO A 908 -15.18 -43.77 0.61
N PRO A 909 -14.18 -43.84 -0.28
CA PRO A 909 -14.40 -43.67 -1.71
C PRO A 909 -15.42 -44.70 -2.21
N PRO A 910 -16.37 -44.30 -3.07
CA PRO A 910 -17.39 -45.22 -3.57
C PRO A 910 -16.72 -46.35 -4.36
N ASN A 911 -16.86 -47.58 -3.83
CA ASN A 911 -16.29 -48.86 -4.27
C ASN A 911 -14.90 -49.25 -3.71
N SER A 912 -14.84 -49.53 -2.41
CA SER A 912 -14.03 -50.66 -1.93
C SER A 912 -14.97 -51.81 -1.54
N ILE A 913 -15.53 -52.48 -2.56
CA ILE A 913 -16.02 -53.85 -2.36
C ILE A 913 -14.80 -54.66 -1.93
N GLU A 914 -14.81 -55.12 -0.68
CA GLU A 914 -13.92 -56.18 -0.23
C GLU A 914 -14.07 -57.36 -1.20
N ASN A 915 -13.06 -57.58 -2.04
CA ASN A 915 -12.85 -58.87 -2.69
C ASN A 915 -12.36 -59.87 -1.62
N ASN A 916 -13.27 -60.27 -0.73
CA ASN A 916 -13.11 -61.45 0.11
C ASN A 916 -13.77 -62.65 -0.57
N SER A 917 -13.10 -63.20 -1.60
CA SER A 917 -13.17 -64.60 -2.00
C SER A 917 -12.33 -64.86 -3.27
N VAL A 918 -11.12 -65.40 -3.10
CA VAL A 918 -10.61 -66.74 -3.54
C VAL A 918 -9.14 -66.85 -3.14
#